data_AF-A0A284RBD7-F1
#
_entry.id   AF-A0A284RBD7-F1
#
_cell.length_a   1.000
_cell.length_b   1.000
_cell.length_c   1.000
_cell.angle_alpha   90.00
_cell.angle_beta   90.00
_cell.angle_gamma   90.00
#
_symmetry.space_group_name_H-M   'P 1'
#
loop_
_entity.id
_entity.type
_entity.pdbx_description
1 polymer ?
#
loop_
_entity_poly.entity_id
_entity_poly.type
_entity_poly.pdbx_seq_one_letter_code
_entity_poly.pdbx_strand_id
1 'polypeptide(L)'
;MSSAVAAEHPATGKEEPEVDENEIEDGEEDHNGAANGDAKKKKKKKKPKKKKLEQSDPPRIGLSKFYPDGIYPEGELQPYKDDNTWRITSEEKRYEERMINEDPEATYQNIRRAAQVHRLVRKHARKYIRPGMTMTEIVENIEDGTRALVEENGLESGVGFPTGVSLNNCAAHYTPNAGDTRVLQQGDVLKVDFGVHVKGRILDSAFTMTFDHTYDKLLEAVKAATDTGVREAGIDVRLGELAGAIQETMESYEVEVGGKVYPVKPIENLSGHSINPYQIHGGKSVMLVKNDDQTKMEEGEYFAIETFGSTGRGRIIESGDCSHYARVYDAPHVPLRLTSAKSLLKTINKSFGTLPFCRRYLDRIGESKYLLALNHLVSQGVVQDYPPLCDQLGSMTAQFEHTILLRPTVKEVQIHALIDHYATPGVAPPSARMSPRLKIQDKPSLRLWDWWKYGWFVATKATQMTGDVLTHAFWGPRKKSWGIEMTLISGLMRGAGRHTALMDLPSIRLFMGLGGLAPLPSDALVTPVTFRVRKRRLRGILADFDSKETGRRELSGEWVVAKKTWHRLQSEWKASQNSRKGAGQSPRPGKKTERVISPLKGAYYVGSPASQRQISVPLAQHTDARVFALDYRLAPESQFPGPLHDAVSGYLRLVEDLNIPPGNIIISGDSAGGGLSLALLLYLRDNDYPMPGGAILMSPWVDLTMSCESWDSNAGFDVIPVFSPADYMNPVAQYLGPQVERYLTHPYASPLFGDLRGLPPLLIQSGDSEVLRDEITLFAHKATLAGVEVRHELYEDAVHVFQLFPFLETCARAFMSMDVFVHQVLPNFESRSPQVIAPNAEEVMAVEINNDSAVVLDCEGIATPIAAEGFKEKLEHCAEDDCTTSTPSLVSNDGTKRRPPPLSLNKATGQRPKSFHGTVPEKRNGNTTRYIIPHPEWESVPGQAPSPSLRRSFKRTNSYTDISRLIENWTHSGPANQTLVYKHPEP
;
A
#
# COMPACT_ATOMS: atom_id res chain seq x y z
N MET A 1 17.42 26.68 -67.38
CA MET A 1 17.41 26.75 -68.86
C MET A 1 17.85 25.38 -69.40
N SER A 2 17.24 24.33 -68.82
CA SER A 2 17.97 23.19 -68.23
C SER A 2 18.61 22.20 -69.23
N SER A 3 19.70 21.55 -68.85
CA SER A 3 20.16 20.26 -69.38
C SER A 3 19.87 19.14 -68.35
N ALA A 4 19.82 17.87 -68.80
CA ALA A 4 19.59 16.61 -68.02
C ALA A 4 18.19 16.44 -67.33
N VAL A 5 17.51 15.27 -67.17
CA VAL A 5 17.80 13.79 -67.10
C VAL A 5 18.24 13.33 -65.69
N ALA A 6 17.76 12.24 -65.03
CA ALA A 6 16.84 11.10 -65.34
C ALA A 6 15.52 11.15 -64.47
N ALA A 7 14.59 10.18 -64.25
CA ALA A 7 14.43 8.69 -64.28
C ALA A 7 15.13 7.91 -63.12
N GLU A 8 14.65 6.78 -62.53
CA GLU A 8 13.62 5.73 -62.80
C GLU A 8 12.89 5.29 -61.46
N HIS A 9 11.55 5.05 -61.38
CA HIS A 9 10.75 3.77 -61.42
C HIS A 9 11.01 2.65 -60.35
N PRO A 10 10.06 1.71 -60.05
CA PRO A 10 8.58 1.62 -60.27
C PRO A 10 7.78 1.19 -58.99
N ALA A 11 6.62 0.52 -59.13
CA ALA A 11 5.69 0.09 -58.05
C ALA A 11 5.18 -1.39 -58.22
N THR A 12 4.09 -1.78 -57.51
CA THR A 12 3.48 -3.14 -57.35
C THR A 12 4.16 -4.02 -56.27
N GLY A 13 3.50 -4.99 -55.59
CA GLY A 13 2.13 -5.53 -55.71
C GLY A 13 1.60 -6.16 -54.39
N LYS A 14 0.53 -6.98 -54.44
CA LYS A 14 -0.12 -7.65 -53.28
C LYS A 14 0.65 -8.90 -52.80
N GLU A 15 0.42 -9.34 -51.55
CA GLU A 15 0.03 -10.73 -51.23
C GLU A 15 -0.45 -10.89 -49.77
N GLU A 16 -1.10 -12.02 -49.47
CA GLU A 16 -1.65 -12.42 -48.16
C GLU A 16 -0.77 -13.54 -47.54
N PRO A 17 -0.72 -13.71 -46.21
CA PRO A 17 -0.09 -14.88 -45.59
C PRO A 17 -1.13 -15.95 -45.19
N GLU A 18 -1.00 -17.15 -45.73
CA GLU A 18 -1.74 -18.34 -45.26
C GLU A 18 -1.21 -18.88 -43.91
N VAL A 19 -1.99 -19.77 -43.31
CA VAL A 19 -1.68 -20.51 -42.08
C VAL A 19 -0.96 -21.81 -42.45
N ASP A 20 -0.03 -22.27 -41.63
CA ASP A 20 0.09 -23.71 -41.37
C ASP A 20 0.48 -23.97 -39.90
N GLU A 21 0.13 -25.15 -39.42
CA GLU A 21 0.22 -25.60 -38.04
C GLU A 21 1.58 -26.29 -37.77
N ASN A 22 1.86 -26.67 -36.53
CA ASN A 22 2.56 -27.92 -36.20
C ASN A 22 2.47 -28.20 -34.69
N GLU A 23 2.47 -29.48 -34.34
CA GLU A 23 2.04 -29.98 -33.03
C GLU A 23 3.19 -30.07 -32.01
N ILE A 24 2.84 -30.36 -30.75
CA ILE A 24 3.78 -30.79 -29.71
C ILE A 24 3.34 -32.17 -29.26
N GLU A 25 4.15 -33.19 -29.55
CA GLU A 25 3.93 -34.57 -29.12
C GLU A 25 5.00 -34.95 -28.07
N ASP A 26 4.61 -35.69 -27.04
CA ASP A 26 5.49 -36.14 -25.96
C ASP A 26 6.26 -37.42 -26.34
N GLY A 27 7.48 -37.58 -25.83
CA GLY A 27 8.25 -38.83 -26.00
C GLY A 27 9.68 -38.77 -25.50
N GLU A 28 9.95 -39.33 -24.31
CA GLU A 28 11.31 -39.74 -23.91
C GLU A 28 11.53 -41.21 -24.31
N GLU A 29 12.61 -41.53 -25.01
CA GLU A 29 13.22 -42.86 -24.93
C GLU A 29 14.73 -42.82 -25.22
N ASP A 30 15.45 -43.76 -24.63
CA ASP A 30 16.92 -43.80 -24.55
C ASP A 30 17.54 -44.63 -25.68
N HIS A 31 18.76 -44.30 -26.16
CA HIS A 31 19.82 -45.30 -26.37
C HIS A 31 21.20 -44.73 -26.78
N ASN A 32 22.24 -45.48 -26.41
CA ASN A 32 23.66 -45.14 -26.63
C ASN A 32 24.16 -45.31 -28.09
N GLY A 33 25.07 -44.42 -28.50
CA GLY A 33 25.95 -44.59 -29.67
C GLY A 33 27.12 -43.59 -29.64
N ALA A 34 28.35 -44.03 -29.93
CA ALA A 34 29.57 -43.23 -29.69
C ALA A 34 30.53 -43.19 -30.88
N ALA A 35 31.11 -42.00 -31.17
CA ALA A 35 32.52 -41.81 -31.54
C ALA A 35 32.90 -40.32 -31.84
N ASN A 36 34.15 -39.97 -31.50
CA ASN A 36 35.04 -38.98 -32.13
C ASN A 36 34.57 -37.53 -32.45
N GLY A 37 34.84 -36.63 -31.50
CA GLY A 37 35.63 -35.38 -31.64
C GLY A 37 35.64 -34.53 -32.91
N ASP A 38 35.46 -33.20 -32.72
CA ASP A 38 36.62 -32.28 -32.68
C ASP A 38 36.28 -30.97 -31.90
N ALA A 39 37.30 -30.18 -31.53
CA ALA A 39 37.19 -29.11 -30.54
C ALA A 39 36.98 -27.70 -31.11
N LYS A 40 35.79 -27.10 -30.91
CA LYS A 40 35.56 -25.65 -31.04
C LYS A 40 34.82 -25.05 -29.84
N LYS A 41 35.43 -24.04 -29.20
CA LYS A 41 34.93 -23.33 -28.01
C LYS A 41 33.63 -22.54 -28.31
N LYS A 42 32.45 -23.12 -28.06
CA LYS A 42 31.18 -22.37 -28.01
C LYS A 42 31.12 -21.50 -26.74
N LYS A 43 30.83 -20.21 -26.89
CA LYS A 43 30.51 -19.32 -25.75
C LYS A 43 29.28 -19.86 -25.02
N LYS A 44 29.32 -20.02 -23.69
CA LYS A 44 28.11 -20.26 -22.88
C LYS A 44 27.17 -19.05 -23.05
N LYS A 45 26.07 -19.19 -23.79
CA LYS A 45 24.93 -18.27 -23.68
C LYS A 45 24.49 -18.29 -22.22
N LYS A 46 24.44 -17.13 -21.55
CA LYS A 46 23.74 -17.02 -20.25
C LYS A 46 22.27 -17.40 -20.50
N LYS A 47 21.69 -18.26 -19.67
CA LYS A 47 20.22 -18.38 -19.61
C LYS A 47 19.67 -16.97 -19.31
N PRO A 48 18.64 -16.48 -20.03
CA PRO A 48 18.04 -15.20 -19.70
C PRO A 48 17.47 -15.27 -18.27
N LYS A 49 17.65 -14.20 -17.48
CA LYS A 49 16.83 -14.04 -16.26
C LYS A 49 15.36 -14.02 -16.72
N LYS A 50 14.50 -14.87 -16.15
CA LYS A 50 13.04 -14.65 -16.29
C LYS A 50 12.76 -13.24 -15.76
N LYS A 51 12.14 -12.38 -16.57
CA LYS A 51 11.46 -11.18 -16.03
C LYS A 51 10.35 -11.67 -15.08
N LYS A 52 10.00 -10.86 -14.06
CA LYS A 52 8.66 -10.98 -13.46
C LYS A 52 7.62 -10.72 -14.55
N LEU A 53 6.48 -11.41 -14.48
CA LEU A 53 5.39 -11.15 -15.41
C LEU A 53 4.69 -9.86 -14.96
N GLU A 54 4.63 -8.88 -15.86
CA GLU A 54 3.93 -7.61 -15.67
C GLU A 54 2.71 -7.61 -16.60
N GLN A 55 1.58 -7.03 -16.16
CA GLN A 55 0.41 -6.83 -17.01
C GLN A 55 0.70 -5.78 -18.10
N SER A 56 0.14 -5.94 -19.29
CA SER A 56 0.31 -4.97 -20.38
C SER A 56 -0.53 -3.71 -20.17
N ASP A 57 -0.25 -2.66 -20.94
CA ASP A 57 -1.08 -1.45 -21.03
C ASP A 57 -1.41 -1.21 -22.52
N PRO A 58 -2.65 -1.45 -22.99
CA PRO A 58 -3.81 -1.88 -22.21
C PRO A 58 -3.68 -3.32 -21.66
N PRO A 59 -4.39 -3.68 -20.58
CA PRO A 59 -4.33 -5.01 -19.98
C PRO A 59 -4.90 -6.06 -20.93
N ARG A 60 -4.08 -7.05 -21.31
CA ARG A 60 -4.41 -8.11 -22.28
C ARG A 60 -3.75 -9.47 -21.95
N ILE A 61 -3.11 -9.61 -20.80
CA ILE A 61 -2.50 -10.87 -20.33
C ILE A 61 -3.46 -11.57 -19.37
N GLY A 62 -3.89 -12.79 -19.75
CA GLY A 62 -4.79 -13.67 -18.99
C GLY A 62 -4.40 -13.86 -17.53
N LEU A 63 -5.40 -13.84 -16.64
CA LEU A 63 -5.22 -13.75 -15.20
C LEU A 63 -4.61 -15.03 -14.60
N SER A 64 -4.85 -16.20 -15.20
CA SER A 64 -4.23 -17.48 -14.80
C SER A 64 -2.69 -17.41 -14.69
N LYS A 65 -2.06 -16.56 -15.52
CA LYS A 65 -0.61 -16.41 -15.61
C LYS A 65 0.00 -15.66 -14.42
N PHE A 66 -0.84 -14.99 -13.63
CA PHE A 66 -0.47 -14.31 -12.37
C PHE A 66 -0.85 -15.13 -11.13
N TYR A 67 -1.87 -15.99 -11.23
CA TYR A 67 -2.39 -16.86 -10.17
C TYR A 67 -2.41 -18.33 -10.63
N PRO A 68 -1.23 -18.96 -10.80
CA PRO A 68 -1.10 -20.30 -11.40
C PRO A 68 -1.54 -21.45 -10.48
N ASP A 69 -1.84 -21.13 -9.22
CA ASP A 69 -2.47 -21.99 -8.22
C ASP A 69 -4.01 -21.94 -8.25
N GLY A 70 -4.59 -21.00 -9.02
CA GLY A 70 -6.03 -20.76 -9.05
C GLY A 70 -6.57 -20.02 -7.82
N ILE A 71 -5.72 -19.45 -6.97
CA ILE A 71 -6.12 -18.73 -5.76
C ILE A 71 -6.13 -17.23 -6.04
N TYR A 72 -7.33 -16.66 -6.20
CA TYR A 72 -7.52 -15.25 -6.53
C TYR A 72 -7.73 -14.39 -5.27
N PRO A 73 -7.36 -13.09 -5.30
CA PRO A 73 -7.48 -12.23 -4.11
C PRO A 73 -8.93 -12.07 -3.67
N GLU A 74 -9.17 -12.24 -2.37
CA GLU A 74 -10.52 -12.16 -1.79
C GLU A 74 -11.16 -10.77 -1.97
N GLY A 75 -12.46 -10.69 -1.72
CA GLY A 75 -13.15 -9.44 -1.44
C GLY A 75 -12.80 -8.84 -0.07
N GLU A 76 -13.42 -7.71 0.24
CA GLU A 76 -13.44 -7.11 1.56
C GLU A 76 -14.38 -7.91 2.49
N LEU A 77 -13.84 -8.44 3.60
CA LEU A 77 -14.58 -9.32 4.52
C LEU A 77 -15.22 -8.51 5.66
N GLN A 78 -16.54 -8.44 5.66
CA GLN A 78 -17.34 -7.76 6.67
C GLN A 78 -18.15 -8.80 7.49
N PRO A 79 -18.09 -8.80 8.83
CA PRO A 79 -18.99 -9.63 9.63
C PRO A 79 -20.41 -9.07 9.61
N TYR A 80 -21.40 -9.92 9.86
CA TYR A 80 -22.81 -9.53 9.86
C TYR A 80 -23.15 -8.56 11.00
N LYS A 81 -24.10 -7.66 10.73
CA LYS A 81 -24.57 -6.65 11.68
C LYS A 81 -25.28 -7.33 12.86
N ASP A 82 -24.98 -6.86 14.07
CA ASP A 82 -25.48 -7.38 15.35
C ASP A 82 -25.20 -8.89 15.64
N ASP A 83 -24.36 -9.55 14.84
CA ASP A 83 -23.88 -10.92 15.09
C ASP A 83 -22.80 -10.95 16.19
N ASN A 84 -22.94 -11.85 17.16
CA ASN A 84 -22.05 -12.00 18.31
C ASN A 84 -20.79 -12.85 18.02
N THR A 85 -20.25 -12.73 16.80
CA THR A 85 -19.12 -13.50 16.23
C THR A 85 -19.30 -15.02 16.19
N TRP A 86 -20.51 -15.53 16.36
CA TRP A 86 -20.77 -16.98 16.36
C TRP A 86 -20.58 -17.57 14.96
N ARG A 87 -20.94 -16.84 13.88
CA ARG A 87 -20.75 -17.29 12.49
C ARG A 87 -19.28 -17.54 12.14
N ILE A 88 -18.39 -16.69 12.63
CA ILE A 88 -16.94 -16.80 12.44
C ILE A 88 -16.37 -17.98 13.24
N THR A 89 -16.85 -18.16 14.47
CA THR A 89 -16.28 -19.13 15.43
C THR A 89 -16.93 -20.52 15.35
N SER A 90 -18.10 -20.68 14.76
CA SER A 90 -18.80 -21.96 14.59
C SER A 90 -18.02 -22.93 13.69
N GLU A 91 -17.81 -24.16 14.17
CA GLU A 91 -17.23 -25.25 13.35
C GLU A 91 -18.18 -25.70 12.23
N GLU A 92 -19.50 -25.56 12.42
CA GLU A 92 -20.51 -25.89 11.41
C GLU A 92 -20.41 -24.91 10.22
N LYS A 93 -20.45 -23.61 10.50
CA LYS A 93 -20.35 -22.56 9.47
C LYS A 93 -18.98 -22.57 8.78
N ARG A 94 -17.90 -22.86 9.51
CA ARG A 94 -16.56 -23.09 8.93
C ARG A 94 -16.43 -24.43 8.19
N TYR A 95 -17.28 -25.42 8.44
CA TYR A 95 -17.32 -26.68 7.69
C TYR A 95 -18.07 -26.53 6.36
N GLU A 96 -19.26 -25.94 6.38
CA GLU A 96 -20.03 -25.62 5.16
C GLU A 96 -19.20 -24.76 4.20
N GLU A 97 -18.49 -23.75 4.72
CA GLU A 97 -17.60 -22.90 3.93
C GLU A 97 -16.41 -23.67 3.32
N ARG A 98 -15.87 -24.70 3.99
CA ARG A 98 -14.87 -25.59 3.37
C ARG A 98 -15.48 -26.39 2.22
N MET A 99 -16.64 -27.01 2.43
CA MET A 99 -17.34 -27.78 1.39
C MET A 99 -17.66 -26.93 0.15
N ILE A 100 -18.08 -25.67 0.33
CA ILE A 100 -18.33 -24.74 -0.78
C ILE A 100 -17.03 -24.41 -1.55
N ASN A 101 -15.90 -24.25 -0.86
CA ASN A 101 -14.62 -23.97 -1.52
C ASN A 101 -13.99 -25.20 -2.20
N GLU A 102 -14.30 -26.40 -1.74
CA GLU A 102 -13.89 -27.69 -2.32
C GLU A 102 -14.70 -28.05 -3.59
N ASP A 103 -15.92 -27.53 -3.76
CA ASP A 103 -16.76 -27.70 -4.95
C ASP A 103 -16.28 -26.82 -6.14
N PRO A 104 -15.87 -27.39 -7.29
CA PRO A 104 -15.39 -26.62 -8.44
C PRO A 104 -16.40 -25.67 -9.12
N GLU A 105 -17.69 -25.79 -8.83
CA GLU A 105 -18.78 -24.94 -9.35
C GLU A 105 -19.28 -23.91 -8.31
N ALA A 106 -19.22 -24.26 -7.02
CA ALA A 106 -19.62 -23.38 -5.92
C ALA A 106 -18.49 -22.52 -5.35
N THR A 107 -17.22 -22.90 -5.57
CA THR A 107 -16.06 -22.23 -4.98
C THR A 107 -16.00 -20.74 -5.24
N TYR A 108 -15.68 -19.97 -4.19
CA TYR A 108 -15.57 -18.51 -4.26
C TYR A 108 -14.41 -18.06 -5.18
N GLN A 109 -13.50 -18.95 -5.56
CA GLN A 109 -12.46 -18.64 -6.55
C GLN A 109 -13.03 -18.25 -7.93
N ASN A 110 -14.20 -18.79 -8.32
CA ASN A 110 -14.86 -18.42 -9.57
C ASN A 110 -15.24 -16.93 -9.59
N ILE A 111 -15.90 -16.43 -8.53
CA ILE A 111 -16.28 -15.03 -8.44
C ILE A 111 -15.09 -14.10 -8.16
N ARG A 112 -14.07 -14.56 -7.39
CA ARG A 112 -12.85 -13.77 -7.13
C ARG A 112 -11.98 -13.60 -8.38
N ARG A 113 -11.96 -14.60 -9.28
CA ARG A 113 -11.36 -14.47 -10.62
C ARG A 113 -12.07 -13.37 -11.40
N ALA A 114 -13.40 -13.40 -11.47
CA ALA A 114 -14.21 -12.37 -12.13
C ALA A 114 -13.99 -10.97 -11.50
N ALA A 115 -13.99 -10.88 -10.16
CA ALA A 115 -13.70 -9.67 -9.40
C ALA A 115 -12.33 -9.07 -9.77
N GLN A 116 -11.28 -9.89 -9.80
CA GLN A 116 -9.93 -9.42 -10.08
C GLN A 116 -9.73 -9.00 -11.55
N VAL A 117 -10.43 -9.63 -12.50
CA VAL A 117 -10.52 -9.12 -13.88
C VAL A 117 -11.20 -7.75 -13.91
N HIS A 118 -12.38 -7.62 -13.29
CA HIS A 118 -13.15 -6.37 -13.27
C HIS A 118 -12.35 -5.22 -12.65
N ARG A 119 -11.74 -5.44 -11.46
CA ARG A 119 -10.85 -4.47 -10.79
C ARG A 119 -9.75 -3.97 -11.73
N LEU A 120 -9.12 -4.84 -12.50
CA LEU A 120 -8.05 -4.48 -13.46
C LEU A 120 -8.58 -3.72 -14.68
N VAL A 121 -9.71 -4.14 -15.25
CA VAL A 121 -10.35 -3.48 -16.39
C VAL A 121 -10.93 -2.11 -16.01
N ARG A 122 -11.64 -2.00 -14.87
CA ARG A 122 -12.12 -0.74 -14.25
C ARG A 122 -10.99 0.26 -14.01
N LYS A 123 -9.84 -0.22 -13.53
CA LYS A 123 -8.61 0.59 -13.31
C LYS A 123 -8.01 1.11 -14.61
N HIS A 124 -8.10 0.35 -15.71
CA HIS A 124 -7.70 0.81 -17.05
C HIS A 124 -8.73 1.76 -17.67
N ALA A 125 -10.02 1.42 -17.60
CA ALA A 125 -11.12 2.23 -18.13
C ALA A 125 -11.12 3.65 -17.55
N ARG A 126 -10.99 3.79 -16.21
CA ARG A 126 -10.85 5.09 -15.52
C ARG A 126 -9.64 5.93 -15.98
N LYS A 127 -8.59 5.31 -16.51
CA LYS A 127 -7.40 5.98 -17.09
C LYS A 127 -7.61 6.31 -18.58
N TYR A 128 -8.32 5.47 -19.31
CA TYR A 128 -8.42 5.51 -20.77
C TYR A 128 -9.55 6.42 -21.25
N ILE A 129 -10.72 6.36 -20.62
CA ILE A 129 -11.93 7.10 -21.02
C ILE A 129 -11.71 8.60 -20.86
N ARG A 130 -12.04 9.36 -21.91
CA ARG A 130 -11.95 10.82 -21.95
C ARG A 130 -12.92 11.40 -22.98
N PRO A 131 -13.40 12.65 -22.81
CA PRO A 131 -14.23 13.32 -23.81
C PRO A 131 -13.57 13.36 -25.20
N GLY A 132 -14.41 13.33 -26.24
CA GLY A 132 -13.98 13.22 -27.63
C GLY A 132 -13.84 11.79 -28.17
N MET A 133 -13.94 10.76 -27.31
CA MET A 133 -14.05 9.36 -27.74
C MET A 133 -15.49 8.99 -28.12
N THR A 134 -15.65 8.10 -29.11
CA THR A 134 -16.95 7.46 -29.38
C THR A 134 -17.33 6.47 -28.27
N MET A 135 -18.64 6.22 -28.10
CA MET A 135 -19.10 5.20 -27.15
C MET A 135 -18.60 3.80 -27.54
N THR A 136 -18.41 3.54 -28.84
CA THR A 136 -17.94 2.27 -29.39
C THR A 136 -16.49 1.97 -28.99
N GLU A 137 -15.58 2.95 -29.13
CA GLU A 137 -14.17 2.81 -28.67
C GLU A 137 -14.06 2.52 -27.17
N ILE A 138 -14.99 3.07 -26.36
CA ILE A 138 -15.03 2.84 -24.90
C ILE A 138 -15.40 1.39 -24.59
N VAL A 139 -16.52 0.89 -25.15
CA VAL A 139 -16.98 -0.48 -24.85
C VAL A 139 -16.05 -1.54 -25.42
N GLU A 140 -15.53 -1.36 -26.64
CA GLU A 140 -14.60 -2.33 -27.24
C GLU A 140 -13.30 -2.43 -26.43
N ASN A 141 -12.77 -1.31 -25.93
CA ASN A 141 -11.57 -1.31 -25.08
C ASN A 141 -11.76 -2.09 -23.77
N ILE A 142 -12.91 -1.89 -23.11
CA ILE A 142 -13.31 -2.56 -21.85
C ILE A 142 -13.51 -4.05 -22.11
N GLU A 143 -14.36 -4.41 -23.06
CA GLU A 143 -14.72 -5.78 -23.34
C GLU A 143 -13.52 -6.62 -23.77
N ASP A 144 -12.64 -6.10 -24.63
CA ASP A 144 -11.41 -6.81 -25.01
C ASP A 144 -10.41 -6.92 -23.84
N GLY A 145 -10.48 -6.01 -22.87
CA GLY A 145 -9.78 -6.15 -21.60
C GLY A 145 -10.33 -7.33 -20.81
N THR A 146 -11.65 -7.37 -20.62
CA THR A 146 -12.35 -8.45 -19.92
C THR A 146 -12.08 -9.81 -20.56
N ARG A 147 -12.30 -9.94 -21.88
CA ARG A 147 -12.10 -11.19 -22.65
C ARG A 147 -10.67 -11.71 -22.53
N ALA A 148 -9.67 -10.82 -22.63
CA ALA A 148 -8.26 -11.19 -22.58
C ALA A 148 -7.78 -11.53 -21.16
N LEU A 149 -8.34 -10.91 -20.11
CA LEU A 149 -7.96 -11.17 -18.72
C LEU A 149 -8.73 -12.34 -18.09
N VAL A 150 -10.02 -12.49 -18.37
CA VAL A 150 -10.84 -13.64 -17.93
C VAL A 150 -10.54 -14.92 -18.73
N GLU A 151 -9.86 -14.77 -19.88
CA GLU A 151 -9.55 -15.83 -20.82
C GLU A 151 -10.87 -16.43 -21.36
N GLU A 152 -11.51 -15.68 -22.27
CA GLU A 152 -12.81 -15.98 -22.90
C GLU A 152 -12.84 -17.41 -23.48
N ASN A 153 -13.72 -18.26 -22.94
CA ASN A 153 -13.82 -19.68 -23.27
C ASN A 153 -15.28 -20.15 -23.26
N GLY A 154 -16.04 -19.77 -24.30
CA GLY A 154 -17.45 -20.15 -24.42
C GLY A 154 -18.28 -19.65 -23.23
N LEU A 155 -18.90 -20.59 -22.51
CA LEU A 155 -19.68 -20.30 -21.30
C LEU A 155 -18.86 -20.49 -20.00
N GLU A 156 -17.65 -21.04 -20.06
CA GLU A 156 -16.81 -21.29 -18.87
C GLU A 156 -16.21 -20.00 -18.30
N SER A 157 -15.84 -19.04 -19.16
CA SER A 157 -15.38 -17.71 -18.75
C SER A 157 -15.59 -16.67 -19.85
N GLY A 158 -15.97 -15.46 -19.47
CA GLY A 158 -16.33 -14.43 -20.45
C GLY A 158 -16.88 -13.13 -19.84
N VAL A 159 -17.50 -12.32 -20.70
CA VAL A 159 -18.18 -11.08 -20.33
C VAL A 159 -19.58 -11.43 -19.77
N GLY A 160 -19.88 -11.02 -18.54
CA GLY A 160 -21.10 -11.43 -17.82
C GLY A 160 -22.39 -10.88 -18.44
N PHE A 161 -22.33 -9.64 -18.94
CA PHE A 161 -23.37 -8.96 -19.70
C PHE A 161 -22.72 -7.78 -20.47
N PRO A 162 -23.38 -7.20 -21.50
CA PRO A 162 -22.77 -6.16 -22.34
C PRO A 162 -22.36 -4.90 -21.57
N THR A 163 -21.26 -4.27 -21.97
CA THR A 163 -20.80 -3.05 -21.29
C THR A 163 -21.77 -1.89 -21.50
N GLY A 164 -22.49 -1.53 -20.44
CA GLY A 164 -23.31 -0.33 -20.33
C GLY A 164 -22.44 0.92 -20.23
N VAL A 165 -22.81 1.95 -20.99
CA VAL A 165 -22.14 3.26 -21.08
C VAL A 165 -23.16 4.40 -21.06
N SER A 166 -24.17 4.28 -20.20
CA SER A 166 -25.34 5.17 -20.13
C SER A 166 -24.96 6.62 -19.83
N LEU A 167 -25.45 7.56 -20.64
CA LEU A 167 -25.15 8.99 -20.52
C LEU A 167 -26.32 9.78 -19.90
N ASN A 168 -25.99 10.72 -19.01
CA ASN A 168 -26.87 11.80 -18.55
C ASN A 168 -28.18 11.31 -17.94
N ASN A 169 -29.33 11.59 -18.55
CA ASN A 169 -30.64 11.13 -18.07
C ASN A 169 -30.90 9.63 -18.32
N CYS A 170 -30.10 8.97 -19.18
CA CYS A 170 -30.09 7.51 -19.30
C CYS A 170 -29.32 6.93 -18.10
N ALA A 171 -29.99 6.11 -17.30
CA ALA A 171 -29.44 5.44 -16.13
C ALA A 171 -28.74 4.13 -16.51
N ALA A 172 -29.48 3.20 -17.14
CA ALA A 172 -29.06 1.81 -17.39
C ALA A 172 -29.37 1.33 -18.82
N HIS A 173 -28.83 0.15 -19.18
CA HIS A 173 -29.11 -0.60 -20.43
C HIS A 173 -28.80 0.11 -21.78
N TYR A 174 -28.01 1.19 -21.81
CA TYR A 174 -27.45 1.70 -23.07
C TYR A 174 -26.05 1.15 -23.33
N THR A 175 -25.89 0.43 -24.45
CA THR A 175 -24.60 0.17 -25.10
C THR A 175 -24.74 0.52 -26.59
N PRO A 176 -23.71 1.05 -27.28
CA PRO A 176 -23.83 1.38 -28.70
C PRO A 176 -24.14 0.15 -29.55
N ASN A 177 -25.03 0.33 -30.51
CA ASN A 177 -25.26 -0.61 -31.60
C ASN A 177 -24.31 -0.31 -32.77
N ALA A 178 -24.15 -1.23 -33.74
CA ALA A 178 -23.36 -0.98 -34.93
C ALA A 178 -23.85 0.28 -35.68
N GLY A 179 -22.95 1.24 -35.91
CA GLY A 179 -23.25 2.53 -36.54
C GLY A 179 -23.64 3.66 -35.57
N ASP A 180 -23.61 3.46 -34.26
CA ASP A 180 -23.76 4.56 -33.28
C ASP A 180 -22.58 5.54 -33.37
N THR A 181 -22.88 6.83 -33.53
CA THR A 181 -21.90 7.92 -33.67
C THR A 181 -21.85 8.85 -32.45
N ARG A 182 -22.41 8.44 -31.31
CA ARG A 182 -22.34 9.22 -30.07
C ARG A 182 -20.90 9.33 -29.59
N VAL A 183 -20.53 10.54 -29.18
CA VAL A 183 -19.21 10.92 -28.66
C VAL A 183 -19.38 11.49 -27.27
N LEU A 184 -18.56 11.03 -26.33
CA LEU A 184 -18.55 11.47 -24.94
C LEU A 184 -18.13 12.95 -24.83
N GLN A 185 -18.90 13.75 -24.09
CA GLN A 185 -18.68 15.19 -23.91
C GLN A 185 -18.10 15.53 -22.53
N GLN A 186 -17.60 16.76 -22.37
CA GLN A 186 -16.98 17.21 -21.11
C GLN A 186 -17.97 17.25 -19.93
N GLY A 187 -19.22 17.66 -20.19
CA GLY A 187 -20.28 17.78 -19.18
C GLY A 187 -21.19 16.56 -19.05
N ASP A 188 -20.78 15.41 -19.61
CA ASP A 188 -21.57 14.18 -19.52
C ASP A 188 -21.36 13.45 -18.18
N VAL A 189 -22.45 12.88 -17.66
CA VAL A 189 -22.46 11.96 -16.51
C VAL A 189 -22.60 10.52 -17.03
N LEU A 190 -21.45 9.86 -17.19
CA LEU A 190 -21.31 8.52 -17.77
C LEU A 190 -21.36 7.45 -16.67
N LYS A 191 -22.31 6.52 -16.75
CA LYS A 191 -22.24 5.25 -16.01
C LYS A 191 -21.43 4.27 -16.84
N VAL A 192 -20.40 3.65 -16.26
CA VAL A 192 -19.67 2.54 -16.87
C VAL A 192 -19.99 1.28 -16.06
N ASP A 193 -20.63 0.34 -16.74
CA ASP A 193 -21.29 -0.81 -16.15
C ASP A 193 -20.92 -2.05 -16.97
N PHE A 194 -20.38 -3.11 -16.35
CA PHE A 194 -19.99 -4.33 -17.08
C PHE A 194 -19.79 -5.54 -16.19
N GLY A 195 -20.34 -6.67 -16.62
CA GLY A 195 -20.18 -7.95 -15.93
C GLY A 195 -18.95 -8.74 -16.36
N VAL A 196 -18.46 -9.61 -15.48
CA VAL A 196 -17.48 -10.66 -15.79
C VAL A 196 -18.01 -11.97 -15.21
N HIS A 197 -17.90 -13.10 -15.91
CA HIS A 197 -18.29 -14.40 -15.35
C HIS A 197 -17.20 -15.46 -15.45
N VAL A 198 -17.25 -16.40 -14.51
CA VAL A 198 -16.52 -17.68 -14.54
C VAL A 198 -17.50 -18.75 -14.04
N LYS A 199 -17.71 -19.83 -14.81
CA LYS A 199 -18.70 -20.89 -14.54
C LYS A 199 -20.08 -20.36 -14.15
N GLY A 200 -20.55 -19.38 -14.92
CA GLY A 200 -21.82 -18.69 -14.67
C GLY A 200 -21.89 -17.86 -13.38
N ARG A 201 -20.86 -17.82 -12.53
CA ARG A 201 -20.78 -16.89 -11.40
C ARG A 201 -20.45 -15.51 -11.95
N ILE A 202 -21.51 -14.72 -12.19
CA ILE A 202 -21.39 -13.34 -12.68
C ILE A 202 -21.01 -12.43 -11.52
N LEU A 203 -19.96 -11.64 -11.72
CA LEU A 203 -19.69 -10.43 -10.97
C LEU A 203 -20.38 -9.27 -11.67
N ASP A 204 -21.21 -8.57 -10.92
CA ASP A 204 -21.85 -7.31 -11.28
C ASP A 204 -21.18 -6.11 -10.56
N SER A 205 -20.96 -5.00 -11.29
CA SER A 205 -20.49 -3.72 -10.74
C SER A 205 -20.34 -2.61 -11.80
N ALA A 206 -21.12 -1.56 -11.60
CA ALA A 206 -20.98 -0.25 -12.22
C ALA A 206 -20.21 0.81 -11.40
N PHE A 207 -19.77 1.86 -12.09
CA PHE A 207 -19.28 3.12 -11.50
C PHE A 207 -19.58 4.32 -12.41
N THR A 208 -19.84 5.48 -11.82
CA THR A 208 -20.01 6.73 -12.58
C THR A 208 -18.68 7.46 -12.80
N MET A 209 -18.57 8.15 -13.95
CA MET A 209 -17.52 9.12 -14.29
C MET A 209 -18.14 10.46 -14.67
N THR A 210 -17.47 11.54 -14.25
CA THR A 210 -17.68 12.93 -14.67
C THR A 210 -16.35 13.50 -15.15
N PHE A 211 -16.38 14.54 -16.00
CA PHE A 211 -15.19 15.25 -16.47
C PHE A 211 -15.21 16.74 -16.13
N ASP A 212 -16.26 17.20 -15.44
CA ASP A 212 -16.29 18.45 -14.68
C ASP A 212 -16.93 18.22 -13.30
N HIS A 213 -16.77 19.20 -12.41
CA HIS A 213 -17.15 19.10 -11.00
C HIS A 213 -18.64 19.39 -10.69
N THR A 214 -19.47 19.65 -11.72
CA THR A 214 -20.88 20.09 -11.53
C THR A 214 -21.72 19.03 -10.81
N TYR A 215 -21.39 17.74 -11.00
CA TYR A 215 -22.17 16.61 -10.50
C TYR A 215 -21.45 15.78 -9.43
N ASP A 216 -20.31 16.24 -8.91
CA ASP A 216 -19.54 15.50 -7.89
C ASP A 216 -20.41 15.17 -6.65
N LYS A 217 -21.32 16.07 -6.25
CA LYS A 217 -22.28 15.84 -5.16
C LYS A 217 -23.36 14.80 -5.48
N LEU A 218 -23.75 14.65 -6.75
CA LEU A 218 -24.63 13.57 -7.19
C LEU A 218 -23.89 12.22 -7.10
N LEU A 219 -22.62 12.17 -7.50
CA LEU A 219 -21.79 10.96 -7.39
C LEU A 219 -21.53 10.58 -5.92
N GLU A 220 -21.26 11.56 -5.06
CA GLU A 220 -21.07 11.38 -3.62
C GLU A 220 -22.33 10.79 -2.96
N ALA A 221 -23.51 11.32 -3.28
CA ALA A 221 -24.80 10.84 -2.78
C ALA A 221 -25.06 9.37 -3.15
N VAL A 222 -24.88 9.03 -4.43
CA VAL A 222 -25.13 7.67 -4.93
C VAL A 222 -24.10 6.69 -4.37
N LYS A 223 -22.81 7.06 -4.31
CA LYS A 223 -21.81 6.20 -3.68
C LYS A 223 -22.16 5.98 -2.20
N ALA A 224 -22.51 7.02 -1.45
CA ALA A 224 -22.89 6.87 -0.04
C ALA A 224 -24.13 5.99 0.16
N ALA A 225 -25.14 6.10 -0.72
CA ALA A 225 -26.33 5.25 -0.68
C ALA A 225 -25.99 3.77 -0.99
N THR A 226 -25.14 3.51 -1.99
CA THR A 226 -24.61 2.17 -2.28
C THR A 226 -23.75 1.63 -1.14
N ASP A 227 -22.86 2.44 -0.56
CA ASP A 227 -22.04 2.07 0.59
C ASP A 227 -22.93 1.70 1.80
N THR A 228 -24.01 2.45 2.06
CA THR A 228 -25.03 2.07 3.06
C THR A 228 -25.72 0.77 2.70
N GLY A 229 -26.15 0.57 1.45
CA GLY A 229 -26.76 -0.67 0.99
C GLY A 229 -25.86 -1.88 1.23
N VAL A 230 -24.59 -1.78 0.83
CA VAL A 230 -23.57 -2.82 1.04
C VAL A 230 -23.37 -3.08 2.54
N ARG A 231 -23.25 -2.03 3.35
CA ARG A 231 -23.00 -2.10 4.79
C ARG A 231 -24.18 -2.72 5.57
N GLU A 232 -25.41 -2.34 5.24
CA GLU A 232 -26.65 -2.81 5.90
C GLU A 232 -27.13 -4.18 5.40
N ALA A 233 -26.76 -4.61 4.18
CA ALA A 233 -27.06 -5.95 3.68
C ALA A 233 -26.40 -7.06 4.52
N GLY A 234 -27.09 -8.20 4.64
CA GLY A 234 -26.64 -9.35 5.43
C GLY A 234 -27.70 -10.44 5.52
N ILE A 235 -27.33 -11.62 6.02
CA ILE A 235 -28.30 -12.72 6.25
C ILE A 235 -29.39 -12.24 7.23
N ASP A 236 -30.63 -12.68 7.02
CA ASP A 236 -31.84 -12.31 7.75
C ASP A 236 -32.32 -10.85 7.59
N VAL A 237 -31.57 -9.99 6.88
CA VAL A 237 -31.98 -8.61 6.59
C VAL A 237 -33.14 -8.57 5.61
N ARG A 238 -34.13 -7.69 5.86
CA ARG A 238 -35.32 -7.50 5.03
C ARG A 238 -35.09 -6.48 3.93
N LEU A 239 -35.55 -6.79 2.72
CA LEU A 239 -35.34 -5.95 1.54
C LEU A 239 -36.05 -4.58 1.65
N GLY A 240 -37.26 -4.51 2.21
CA GLY A 240 -37.98 -3.24 2.43
C GLY A 240 -37.35 -2.33 3.49
N GLU A 241 -36.67 -2.90 4.48
CA GLU A 241 -35.92 -2.15 5.51
C GLU A 241 -34.57 -1.64 4.96
N LEU A 242 -33.86 -2.49 4.21
CA LEU A 242 -32.63 -2.13 3.49
C LEU A 242 -32.87 -0.98 2.48
N ALA A 243 -33.97 -1.07 1.72
CA ALA A 243 -34.41 -0.01 0.81
C ALA A 243 -34.66 1.33 1.53
N GLY A 244 -35.14 1.29 2.77
CA GLY A 244 -35.31 2.49 3.60
C GLY A 244 -33.99 3.14 4.01
N ALA A 245 -32.97 2.36 4.34
CA ALA A 245 -31.63 2.89 4.68
C ALA A 245 -30.93 3.49 3.44
N ILE A 246 -31.10 2.88 2.27
CA ILE A 246 -30.64 3.39 0.98
C ILE A 246 -31.31 4.74 0.67
N GLN A 247 -32.64 4.82 0.80
CA GLN A 247 -33.41 6.06 0.59
C GLN A 247 -32.99 7.18 1.55
N GLU A 248 -32.95 6.90 2.85
CA GLU A 248 -32.57 7.88 3.89
C GLU A 248 -31.16 8.44 3.64
N THR A 249 -30.22 7.59 3.18
CA THR A 249 -28.88 8.05 2.81
C THR A 249 -28.93 8.93 1.56
N MET A 250 -29.58 8.47 0.48
CA MET A 250 -29.64 9.19 -0.80
C MET A 250 -30.31 10.57 -0.69
N GLU A 251 -31.48 10.64 -0.05
CA GLU A 251 -32.30 11.85 0.07
C GLU A 251 -31.72 12.87 1.08
N SER A 252 -30.67 12.50 1.83
CA SER A 252 -29.91 13.44 2.68
C SER A 252 -28.99 14.39 1.90
N TYR A 253 -28.82 14.17 0.58
CA TYR A 253 -27.95 14.95 -0.29
C TYR A 253 -28.69 15.88 -1.24
N GLU A 254 -28.05 17.02 -1.52
CA GLU A 254 -28.46 17.98 -2.54
C GLU A 254 -27.28 18.34 -3.46
N VAL A 255 -27.58 18.72 -4.70
CA VAL A 255 -26.61 19.16 -5.71
C VAL A 255 -27.03 20.50 -6.30
N GLU A 256 -26.08 21.45 -6.40
CA GLU A 256 -26.31 22.77 -6.99
C GLU A 256 -25.86 22.78 -8.45
N VAL A 257 -26.77 23.08 -9.36
CA VAL A 257 -26.51 23.15 -10.81
C VAL A 257 -26.94 24.52 -11.31
N GLY A 258 -25.97 25.34 -11.72
CA GLY A 258 -26.22 26.67 -12.29
C GLY A 258 -26.92 27.66 -11.35
N GLY A 259 -26.61 27.63 -10.05
CA GLY A 259 -27.25 28.50 -9.05
C GLY A 259 -28.61 28.00 -8.54
N LYS A 260 -29.00 26.76 -8.89
CA LYS A 260 -30.24 26.11 -8.43
C LYS A 260 -29.93 24.78 -7.76
N VAL A 261 -30.46 24.60 -6.55
CA VAL A 261 -30.34 23.36 -5.77
C VAL A 261 -31.39 22.33 -6.23
N TYR A 262 -30.99 21.07 -6.29
CA TYR A 262 -31.82 19.90 -6.55
C TYR A 262 -31.56 18.84 -5.46
N PRO A 263 -32.59 18.30 -4.79
CA PRO A 263 -32.41 17.13 -3.93
C PRO A 263 -32.07 15.91 -4.80
N VAL A 264 -31.16 15.05 -4.34
CA VAL A 264 -30.87 13.79 -5.02
C VAL A 264 -31.97 12.79 -4.68
N LYS A 265 -32.61 12.21 -5.71
CA LYS A 265 -33.67 11.22 -5.53
C LYS A 265 -33.18 9.83 -5.92
N PRO A 266 -33.50 8.76 -5.17
CA PRO A 266 -33.39 7.42 -5.69
C PRO A 266 -34.30 7.23 -6.92
N ILE A 267 -33.92 6.35 -7.84
CA ILE A 267 -34.81 5.94 -8.95
C ILE A 267 -35.73 4.82 -8.45
N GLU A 268 -37.00 5.16 -8.20
CA GLU A 268 -37.98 4.32 -7.48
C GLU A 268 -38.31 2.98 -8.18
N ASN A 269 -38.09 2.92 -9.50
CA ASN A 269 -38.36 1.76 -10.35
C ASN A 269 -37.10 1.16 -10.98
N LEU A 270 -35.96 1.30 -10.31
CA LEU A 270 -34.78 0.44 -10.46
C LEU A 270 -34.52 -0.29 -9.13
N SER A 271 -33.74 -1.37 -9.17
CA SER A 271 -33.42 -2.20 -8.01
C SER A 271 -32.16 -3.02 -8.27
N GLY A 272 -31.25 -3.08 -7.29
CA GLY A 272 -30.28 -4.17 -7.24
C GLY A 272 -31.00 -5.52 -7.10
N HIS A 273 -30.27 -6.63 -7.17
CA HIS A 273 -30.90 -7.95 -7.29
C HIS A 273 -30.04 -9.08 -6.73
N SER A 274 -30.66 -10.22 -6.40
CA SER A 274 -29.91 -11.47 -6.30
C SER A 274 -29.37 -11.85 -7.68
N ILE A 275 -28.30 -12.63 -7.72
CA ILE A 275 -27.70 -13.18 -8.94
C ILE A 275 -27.67 -14.70 -8.80
N ASN A 276 -28.00 -15.41 -9.89
CA ASN A 276 -27.94 -16.87 -9.98
C ASN A 276 -26.88 -17.31 -11.02
N PRO A 277 -26.39 -18.56 -10.98
CA PRO A 277 -25.48 -19.07 -12.01
C PRO A 277 -26.07 -18.94 -13.42
N TYR A 278 -25.36 -18.24 -14.31
CA TYR A 278 -25.81 -17.90 -15.67
C TYR A 278 -27.10 -17.05 -15.78
N GLN A 279 -27.56 -16.45 -14.69
CA GLN A 279 -28.81 -15.67 -14.63
C GLN A 279 -28.58 -14.40 -13.79
N ILE A 280 -28.48 -13.26 -14.46
CA ILE A 280 -28.13 -11.98 -13.81
C ILE A 280 -29.16 -11.55 -12.76
N HIS A 281 -30.45 -11.63 -13.06
CA HIS A 281 -31.55 -11.38 -12.13
C HIS A 281 -32.04 -12.70 -11.51
N GLY A 282 -31.56 -13.02 -10.31
CA GLY A 282 -31.85 -14.27 -9.57
C GLY A 282 -33.24 -14.34 -8.92
N GLY A 283 -34.01 -13.25 -8.92
CA GLY A 283 -35.43 -13.22 -8.55
C GLY A 283 -35.80 -12.43 -7.28
N LYS A 284 -34.83 -11.99 -6.48
CA LYS A 284 -35.04 -11.02 -5.40
C LYS A 284 -34.57 -9.63 -5.83
N SER A 285 -35.29 -8.57 -5.42
CA SER A 285 -34.98 -7.17 -5.79
C SER A 285 -34.71 -6.30 -4.57
N VAL A 286 -33.52 -5.71 -4.52
CA VAL A 286 -33.09 -4.68 -3.55
C VAL A 286 -33.59 -3.32 -4.04
N MET A 287 -34.81 -2.96 -3.65
CA MET A 287 -35.42 -1.67 -4.01
C MET A 287 -34.62 -0.48 -3.43
N LEU A 288 -34.70 0.66 -4.10
CA LEU A 288 -34.01 1.91 -3.70
C LEU A 288 -34.86 2.84 -2.81
N VAL A 289 -36.14 2.51 -2.62
CA VAL A 289 -37.15 3.31 -1.91
C VAL A 289 -37.87 2.43 -0.89
N LYS A 290 -38.10 2.97 0.32
CA LYS A 290 -38.72 2.25 1.43
C LYS A 290 -40.07 1.67 1.05
N ASN A 291 -40.27 0.42 1.41
CA ASN A 291 -41.49 -0.33 1.13
C ASN A 291 -41.70 -1.42 2.20
N ASP A 292 -42.84 -2.11 2.17
CA ASP A 292 -43.21 -3.10 3.19
C ASP A 292 -42.68 -4.53 2.92
N ASP A 293 -41.76 -4.73 1.95
CA ASP A 293 -41.27 -6.08 1.62
C ASP A 293 -40.54 -6.75 2.79
N GLN A 294 -41.08 -7.89 3.21
CA GLN A 294 -40.59 -8.73 4.30
C GLN A 294 -39.66 -9.85 3.82
N THR A 295 -39.43 -9.97 2.50
CA THR A 295 -38.47 -10.89 1.90
C THR A 295 -37.09 -10.68 2.52
N LYS A 296 -36.41 -11.79 2.82
CA LYS A 296 -35.10 -11.78 3.46
C LYS A 296 -33.97 -12.10 2.48
N MET A 297 -32.81 -11.54 2.77
CA MET A 297 -31.51 -12.04 2.31
C MET A 297 -31.16 -13.33 3.07
N GLU A 298 -30.74 -14.36 2.34
CA GLU A 298 -30.47 -15.71 2.86
C GLU A 298 -29.00 -16.11 2.72
N GLU A 299 -28.62 -17.17 3.43
CA GLU A 299 -27.25 -17.68 3.46
C GLU A 299 -26.87 -18.36 2.14
N GLY A 300 -25.67 -18.09 1.63
CA GLY A 300 -25.19 -18.60 0.34
C GLY A 300 -25.66 -17.79 -0.88
N GLU A 301 -26.60 -16.84 -0.72
CA GLU A 301 -26.98 -15.91 -1.78
C GLU A 301 -25.85 -14.92 -2.11
N TYR A 302 -25.90 -14.38 -3.33
CA TYR A 302 -25.05 -13.28 -3.76
C TYR A 302 -25.87 -12.24 -4.52
N PHE A 303 -25.55 -10.97 -4.30
CA PHE A 303 -26.39 -9.84 -4.69
C PHE A 303 -25.56 -8.75 -5.39
N ALA A 304 -26.12 -8.23 -6.48
CA ALA A 304 -25.82 -6.90 -7.00
C ALA A 304 -26.44 -5.86 -6.06
N ILE A 305 -25.61 -5.11 -5.32
CA ILE A 305 -26.06 -3.96 -4.55
C ILE A 305 -25.72 -2.70 -5.35
N GLU A 306 -26.62 -2.31 -6.23
CA GLU A 306 -26.58 -1.03 -6.95
C GLU A 306 -27.55 -0.01 -6.37
N THR A 307 -27.22 1.27 -6.51
CA THR A 307 -28.18 2.36 -6.34
C THR A 307 -28.02 3.39 -7.46
N PHE A 308 -29.13 4.06 -7.79
CA PHE A 308 -29.21 5.09 -8.81
C PHE A 308 -29.79 6.36 -8.21
N GLY A 309 -29.08 7.48 -8.37
CA GLY A 309 -29.55 8.82 -7.99
C GLY A 309 -29.87 9.65 -9.22
N SER A 310 -30.90 10.49 -9.13
CA SER A 310 -31.37 11.36 -10.22
C SER A 310 -31.64 12.79 -9.73
N THR A 311 -31.29 13.79 -10.55
CA THR A 311 -31.74 15.19 -10.38
C THR A 311 -33.12 15.47 -10.99
N GLY A 312 -33.69 14.47 -11.67
CA GLY A 312 -34.94 14.56 -12.42
C GLY A 312 -36.18 14.19 -11.60
N ARG A 313 -36.92 13.20 -12.09
CA ARG A 313 -38.14 12.71 -11.45
C ARG A 313 -37.84 11.74 -10.31
N GLY A 314 -36.80 10.93 -10.44
CA GLY A 314 -36.56 9.74 -9.62
C GLY A 314 -37.31 8.52 -10.17
N ARG A 315 -37.53 8.47 -11.49
CA ARG A 315 -38.27 7.37 -12.15
C ARG A 315 -37.87 7.27 -13.62
N ILE A 316 -37.53 6.06 -14.08
CA ILE A 316 -37.18 5.79 -15.48
C ILE A 316 -38.38 5.40 -16.34
N ILE A 317 -38.23 5.60 -17.65
CA ILE A 317 -39.01 5.03 -18.74
C ILE A 317 -38.06 4.45 -19.79
N GLU A 318 -38.54 3.49 -20.60
CA GLU A 318 -37.79 2.96 -21.74
C GLU A 318 -37.66 4.04 -22.83
N SER A 319 -36.45 4.27 -23.36
CA SER A 319 -36.23 5.29 -24.39
C SER A 319 -34.95 5.07 -25.20
N GLY A 320 -35.07 5.12 -26.53
CA GLY A 320 -33.96 4.91 -27.47
C GLY A 320 -33.89 3.48 -28.02
N ASP A 321 -32.92 3.23 -28.90
CA ASP A 321 -32.77 1.93 -29.55
C ASP A 321 -32.34 0.84 -28.57
N CYS A 322 -33.14 -0.22 -28.49
CA CYS A 322 -32.76 -1.42 -27.73
C CYS A 322 -31.45 -2.01 -28.24
N SER A 323 -30.59 -2.41 -27.29
CA SER A 323 -29.23 -2.90 -27.54
C SER A 323 -28.95 -4.20 -26.78
N HIS A 324 -29.48 -4.33 -25.55
CA HIS A 324 -29.33 -5.49 -24.68
C HIS A 324 -30.49 -6.49 -24.84
N TYR A 325 -30.16 -7.78 -24.79
CA TYR A 325 -31.08 -8.90 -24.90
C TYR A 325 -30.59 -10.05 -23.99
N ALA A 326 -31.49 -10.86 -23.45
CA ALA A 326 -31.12 -12.11 -22.79
C ALA A 326 -32.12 -13.21 -23.17
N ARG A 327 -31.67 -14.47 -23.23
CA ARG A 327 -32.62 -15.58 -23.32
C ARG A 327 -33.34 -15.70 -21.97
N VAL A 328 -34.67 -15.83 -22.00
CA VAL A 328 -35.45 -16.10 -20.79
C VAL A 328 -35.03 -17.46 -20.23
N TYR A 329 -34.72 -17.52 -18.93
CA TYR A 329 -34.21 -18.72 -18.26
C TYR A 329 -35.20 -19.89 -18.41
N ASP A 330 -36.40 -19.72 -17.87
CA ASP A 330 -37.55 -20.62 -18.05
C ASP A 330 -38.37 -20.30 -19.32
N ALA A 331 -37.70 -20.08 -20.45
CA ALA A 331 -38.36 -19.77 -21.73
C ALA A 331 -39.42 -20.82 -22.10
N PRO A 332 -40.64 -20.41 -22.52
CA PRO A 332 -41.68 -21.35 -22.95
C PRO A 332 -41.25 -22.12 -24.21
N HIS A 333 -41.64 -23.39 -24.30
CA HIS A 333 -41.37 -24.20 -25.50
C HIS A 333 -42.28 -23.77 -26.67
N VAL A 334 -41.79 -22.82 -27.48
CA VAL A 334 -42.52 -22.31 -28.65
C VAL A 334 -42.02 -22.98 -29.94
N PRO A 335 -42.91 -23.62 -30.74
CA PRO A 335 -42.53 -24.24 -32.01
C PRO A 335 -42.30 -23.20 -33.12
N LEU A 336 -41.13 -22.56 -33.09
CA LEU A 336 -40.71 -21.52 -34.04
C LEU A 336 -40.89 -21.95 -35.50
N ARG A 337 -41.71 -21.21 -36.25
CA ARG A 337 -41.94 -21.47 -37.69
C ARG A 337 -40.85 -20.87 -38.58
N LEU A 338 -40.31 -19.72 -38.19
CA LEU A 338 -39.28 -19.00 -38.94
C LEU A 338 -37.91 -19.69 -38.81
N THR A 339 -37.31 -20.06 -39.95
CA THR A 339 -36.02 -20.78 -39.99
C THR A 339 -34.85 -19.95 -39.48
N SER A 340 -34.82 -18.64 -39.77
CA SER A 340 -33.79 -17.74 -39.23
C SER A 340 -33.89 -17.57 -37.71
N ALA A 341 -35.09 -17.56 -37.12
CA ALA A 341 -35.26 -17.56 -35.67
C ALA A 341 -34.78 -18.87 -35.02
N LYS A 342 -35.01 -20.02 -35.67
CA LYS A 342 -34.42 -21.31 -35.24
C LYS A 342 -32.89 -21.30 -35.28
N SER A 343 -32.30 -20.71 -36.33
CA SER A 343 -30.84 -20.57 -36.45
C SER A 343 -30.29 -19.66 -35.36
N LEU A 344 -30.83 -18.45 -35.24
CA LEU A 344 -30.40 -17.45 -34.25
C LEU A 344 -30.54 -17.96 -32.81
N LEU A 345 -31.63 -18.66 -32.47
CA LEU A 345 -31.79 -19.26 -31.14
C LEU A 345 -30.73 -20.35 -30.88
N LYS A 346 -30.36 -21.14 -31.89
CA LYS A 346 -29.25 -22.11 -31.76
C LYS A 346 -27.92 -21.39 -31.51
N THR A 347 -27.68 -20.26 -32.17
CA THR A 347 -26.48 -19.43 -31.93
C THR A 347 -26.48 -18.81 -30.54
N ILE A 348 -27.58 -18.19 -30.10
CA ILE A 348 -27.74 -17.63 -28.74
C ILE A 348 -27.49 -18.71 -27.68
N ASN A 349 -28.13 -19.89 -27.82
CA ASN A 349 -27.94 -21.01 -26.91
C ASN A 349 -26.50 -21.55 -26.85
N LYS A 350 -25.74 -21.46 -27.95
CA LYS A 350 -24.34 -21.89 -28.01
C LYS A 350 -23.39 -20.84 -27.41
N SER A 351 -23.61 -19.56 -27.70
CA SER A 351 -22.65 -18.49 -27.43
C SER A 351 -22.90 -17.72 -26.13
N PHE A 352 -24.15 -17.67 -25.65
CA PHE A 352 -24.52 -16.90 -24.46
C PHE A 352 -25.33 -17.73 -23.44
N GLY A 353 -26.04 -18.77 -23.88
CA GLY A 353 -26.89 -19.58 -23.02
C GLY A 353 -28.08 -18.77 -22.50
N THR A 354 -28.01 -18.33 -21.25
CA THR A 354 -28.95 -17.39 -20.60
C THR A 354 -28.29 -16.08 -20.16
N LEU A 355 -26.98 -15.91 -20.39
CA LEU A 355 -26.29 -14.64 -20.14
C LEU A 355 -26.83 -13.54 -21.08
N PRO A 356 -26.91 -12.27 -20.64
CA PRO A 356 -27.23 -11.16 -21.51
C PRO A 356 -26.17 -10.94 -22.60
N PHE A 357 -26.62 -10.52 -23.77
CA PHE A 357 -25.81 -10.21 -24.96
C PHE A 357 -26.34 -8.94 -25.63
N CYS A 358 -25.57 -8.37 -26.56
CA CYS A 358 -26.00 -7.21 -27.35
C CYS A 358 -25.87 -7.46 -28.85
N ARG A 359 -26.40 -6.54 -29.66
CA ARG A 359 -26.32 -6.63 -31.13
C ARG A 359 -24.87 -6.76 -31.63
N ARG A 360 -23.94 -5.96 -31.08
CA ARG A 360 -22.49 -6.07 -31.38
C ARG A 360 -21.91 -7.46 -31.11
N TYR A 361 -22.48 -8.24 -30.19
CA TYR A 361 -21.99 -9.60 -29.91
C TYR A 361 -22.48 -10.60 -30.97
N LEU A 362 -23.69 -10.41 -31.50
CA LEU A 362 -24.16 -11.13 -32.69
C LEU A 362 -23.32 -10.78 -33.92
N ASP A 363 -23.04 -9.48 -34.12
CA ASP A 363 -22.18 -9.00 -35.21
C ASP A 363 -20.76 -9.62 -35.11
N ARG A 364 -20.15 -9.62 -33.92
CA ARG A 364 -18.81 -10.20 -33.64
C ARG A 364 -18.72 -11.70 -33.96
N ILE A 365 -19.78 -12.47 -33.74
CA ILE A 365 -19.81 -13.92 -34.05
C ILE A 365 -20.30 -14.24 -35.47
N GLY A 366 -20.47 -13.22 -36.32
CA GLY A 366 -20.77 -13.37 -37.75
C GLY A 366 -22.26 -13.53 -38.09
N GLU A 367 -23.17 -13.37 -37.14
CA GLU A 367 -24.60 -13.27 -37.44
C GLU A 367 -24.88 -11.97 -38.19
N SER A 368 -25.74 -12.01 -39.22
CA SER A 368 -26.11 -10.82 -39.98
C SER A 368 -27.58 -10.84 -40.42
N LYS A 369 -28.18 -9.66 -40.58
CA LYS A 369 -29.61 -9.48 -40.93
C LYS A 369 -30.57 -10.14 -39.92
N TYR A 370 -30.09 -10.42 -38.71
CA TYR A 370 -30.80 -11.18 -37.67
C TYR A 370 -31.97 -10.44 -37.02
N LEU A 371 -32.12 -9.12 -37.18
CA LEU A 371 -33.12 -8.30 -36.46
C LEU A 371 -34.56 -8.84 -36.58
N LEU A 372 -34.98 -9.32 -37.76
CA LEU A 372 -36.30 -9.93 -37.94
C LEU A 372 -36.47 -11.23 -37.13
N ALA A 373 -35.39 -12.02 -37.03
CA ALA A 373 -35.36 -13.25 -36.23
C ALA A 373 -35.33 -12.94 -34.72
N LEU A 374 -34.54 -11.95 -34.30
CA LEU A 374 -34.42 -11.50 -32.91
C LEU A 374 -35.76 -10.94 -32.41
N ASN A 375 -36.37 -10.02 -33.15
CA ASN A 375 -37.67 -9.46 -32.83
C ASN A 375 -38.77 -10.55 -32.80
N HIS A 376 -38.65 -11.62 -33.60
CA HIS A 376 -39.56 -12.75 -33.51
C HIS A 376 -39.32 -13.60 -32.25
N LEU A 377 -38.08 -13.84 -31.82
CA LEU A 377 -37.80 -14.53 -30.55
C LEU A 377 -38.33 -13.74 -29.34
N VAL A 378 -38.23 -12.41 -29.38
CA VAL A 378 -38.84 -11.50 -28.41
C VAL A 378 -40.36 -11.58 -28.45
N SER A 379 -40.98 -11.51 -29.63
CA SER A 379 -42.44 -11.63 -29.79
C SER A 379 -43.01 -13.01 -29.38
N GLN A 380 -42.16 -13.98 -29.02
CA GLN A 380 -42.55 -15.31 -28.54
C GLN A 380 -42.12 -15.56 -27.09
N GLY A 381 -41.57 -14.57 -26.39
CA GLY A 381 -41.13 -14.70 -24.99
C GLY A 381 -39.94 -15.63 -24.77
N VAL A 382 -39.19 -15.96 -25.83
CA VAL A 382 -38.00 -16.83 -25.75
C VAL A 382 -36.74 -16.03 -25.42
N VAL A 383 -36.70 -14.78 -25.89
CA VAL A 383 -35.68 -13.77 -25.58
C VAL A 383 -36.41 -12.58 -24.97
N GLN A 384 -35.87 -11.98 -23.92
CA GLN A 384 -36.30 -10.68 -23.42
C GLN A 384 -35.38 -9.61 -23.98
N ASP A 385 -35.95 -8.49 -24.40
CA ASP A 385 -35.24 -7.28 -24.78
C ASP A 385 -35.19 -6.28 -23.62
N TYR A 386 -34.06 -5.58 -23.50
CA TYR A 386 -33.77 -4.65 -22.42
C TYR A 386 -33.40 -3.29 -23.04
N PRO A 387 -34.40 -2.42 -23.30
CA PRO A 387 -34.16 -1.09 -23.85
C PRO A 387 -33.49 -0.16 -22.82
N PRO A 388 -32.83 0.94 -23.25
CA PRO A 388 -32.22 1.89 -22.34
C PRO A 388 -33.23 2.57 -21.42
N LEU A 389 -32.88 2.71 -20.15
CA LEU A 389 -33.78 3.19 -19.09
C LEU A 389 -33.43 4.64 -18.73
N CYS A 390 -34.35 5.56 -18.99
CA CYS A 390 -34.12 7.01 -18.96
C CYS A 390 -35.09 7.76 -18.02
N ASP A 391 -34.57 8.63 -17.15
CA ASP A 391 -35.36 9.67 -16.47
C ASP A 391 -35.63 10.83 -17.48
N GLN A 392 -36.36 11.86 -17.06
CA GLN A 392 -36.68 13.06 -17.83
C GLN A 392 -35.44 13.68 -18.50
N LEU A 393 -35.55 13.95 -19.80
CA LEU A 393 -34.54 14.63 -20.60
C LEU A 393 -34.07 15.93 -19.92
N GLY A 394 -32.75 16.08 -19.79
CA GLY A 394 -32.10 17.21 -19.11
C GLY A 394 -31.86 17.01 -17.60
N SER A 395 -32.26 15.88 -17.02
CA SER A 395 -31.71 15.42 -15.73
C SER A 395 -30.34 14.78 -15.91
N MET A 396 -29.63 14.60 -14.79
CA MET A 396 -28.47 13.71 -14.70
C MET A 396 -28.78 12.56 -13.76
N THR A 397 -28.25 11.39 -14.09
CA THR A 397 -28.32 10.17 -13.27
C THR A 397 -26.92 9.62 -13.02
N ALA A 398 -26.68 9.09 -11.82
CA ALA A 398 -25.44 8.40 -11.43
C ALA A 398 -25.78 7.02 -10.84
N GLN A 399 -24.88 6.05 -10.99
CA GLN A 399 -24.94 4.67 -10.49
C GLN A 399 -23.61 4.33 -9.79
N PHE A 400 -23.70 3.57 -8.69
CA PHE A 400 -22.57 2.87 -8.08
C PHE A 400 -23.04 1.51 -7.56
N GLU A 401 -22.19 0.51 -7.68
CA GLU A 401 -22.59 -0.88 -7.40
C GLU A 401 -21.44 -1.79 -7.00
N HIS A 402 -21.72 -2.71 -6.07
CA HIS A 402 -20.84 -3.85 -5.75
C HIS A 402 -21.62 -5.17 -5.63
N THR A 403 -21.09 -6.23 -6.24
CA THR A 403 -21.45 -7.62 -5.89
C THR A 403 -20.99 -7.95 -4.47
N ILE A 404 -21.91 -8.48 -3.66
CA ILE A 404 -21.63 -9.07 -2.33
C ILE A 404 -21.99 -10.55 -2.30
N LEU A 405 -21.28 -11.34 -1.50
CA LEU A 405 -21.63 -12.72 -1.16
C LEU A 405 -21.99 -12.83 0.32
N LEU A 406 -23.07 -13.55 0.61
CA LEU A 406 -23.53 -13.84 1.95
C LEU A 406 -23.01 -15.22 2.40
N ARG A 407 -21.70 -15.33 2.62
CA ARG A 407 -21.04 -16.59 3.01
C ARG A 407 -21.49 -17.02 4.43
N PRO A 408 -21.42 -18.31 4.79
CA PRO A 408 -21.90 -18.78 6.09
C PRO A 408 -21.20 -18.12 7.30
N THR A 409 -19.94 -17.73 7.15
CA THR A 409 -19.12 -17.12 8.21
C THR A 409 -19.12 -15.59 8.20
N VAL A 410 -19.07 -14.96 7.02
CA VAL A 410 -18.92 -13.50 6.79
C VAL A 410 -19.61 -13.05 5.49
N LYS A 411 -19.86 -11.74 5.35
CA LYS A 411 -20.18 -11.11 4.06
C LYS A 411 -18.87 -10.77 3.34
N GLU A 412 -18.79 -11.05 2.04
CA GLU A 412 -17.63 -10.68 1.21
C GLU A 412 -18.03 -9.72 0.09
N VAL A 413 -17.50 -8.50 0.12
CA VAL A 413 -17.72 -7.45 -0.88
C VAL A 413 -16.65 -7.59 -1.96
N GLN A 414 -17.01 -7.94 -3.19
CA GLN A 414 -16.02 -8.34 -4.20
C GLN A 414 -15.15 -7.21 -4.74
N ILE A 415 -15.45 -5.95 -4.41
CA ILE A 415 -14.63 -4.79 -4.75
C ILE A 415 -14.25 -4.06 -3.45
N HIS A 416 -12.95 -3.79 -3.32
CA HIS A 416 -12.33 -3.27 -2.10
C HIS A 416 -12.55 -1.75 -1.99
N ALA A 417 -13.54 -1.33 -1.20
CA ALA A 417 -14.04 0.04 -1.18
C ALA A 417 -13.03 1.03 -0.57
N LEU A 418 -12.22 0.55 0.37
CA LEU A 418 -11.33 1.36 1.21
C LEU A 418 -10.19 2.06 0.44
N ILE A 419 -9.66 1.46 -0.64
CA ILE A 419 -8.63 2.11 -1.49
C ILE A 419 -9.22 3.15 -2.44
N ASP A 420 -10.48 3.01 -2.89
CA ASP A 420 -11.11 3.98 -3.80
C ASP A 420 -11.21 5.37 -3.15
N HIS A 421 -11.32 5.47 -1.81
CA HIS A 421 -11.26 6.73 -1.07
C HIS A 421 -9.90 7.45 -1.11
N TYR A 422 -8.81 6.71 -1.35
CA TYR A 422 -7.46 7.25 -1.52
C TYR A 422 -6.99 7.20 -2.99
N ALA A 423 -7.89 6.94 -3.94
CA ALA A 423 -7.56 6.89 -5.37
C ALA A 423 -7.61 8.27 -6.07
N THR A 424 -8.33 9.24 -5.50
CA THR A 424 -8.60 10.55 -6.11
C THR A 424 -8.08 11.70 -5.25
N PRO A 425 -6.90 12.28 -5.56
CA PRO A 425 -6.44 13.53 -4.96
C PRO A 425 -7.47 14.66 -5.10
N GLY A 426 -7.55 15.54 -4.11
CA GLY A 426 -8.54 16.62 -4.02
C GLY A 426 -9.76 16.25 -3.18
N VAL A 427 -10.19 14.99 -3.16
CA VAL A 427 -11.28 14.52 -2.30
C VAL A 427 -10.70 13.97 -0.99
N ALA A 428 -11.21 14.42 0.15
CA ALA A 428 -10.86 13.87 1.47
C ALA A 428 -11.80 12.70 1.82
N PRO A 429 -11.33 11.64 2.51
CA PRO A 429 -12.19 10.56 2.99
C PRO A 429 -13.27 11.08 3.95
N PRO A 430 -14.45 10.42 4.05
CA PRO A 430 -15.52 10.81 4.97
C PRO A 430 -15.10 10.84 6.45
N SER A 431 -14.04 10.12 6.82
CA SER A 431 -13.46 10.06 8.18
C SER A 431 -12.36 11.10 8.45
N ALA A 432 -12.09 12.03 7.51
CA ALA A 432 -11.03 13.02 7.64
C ALA A 432 -11.20 13.95 8.86
N ARG A 433 -10.26 13.87 9.81
CA ARG A 433 -10.24 14.69 11.02
C ARG A 433 -9.70 16.11 10.76
N MET A 434 -8.91 16.28 9.69
CA MET A 434 -8.52 17.60 9.15
C MET A 434 -9.46 18.01 8.01
N SER A 435 -10.04 19.22 8.09
CA SER A 435 -10.90 19.77 7.03
C SER A 435 -10.17 20.83 6.19
N PRO A 436 -10.31 20.84 4.85
CA PRO A 436 -9.80 21.89 3.97
C PRO A 436 -10.17 23.32 4.41
N ARG A 437 -11.38 23.50 4.97
CA ARG A 437 -11.94 24.82 5.34
C ARG A 437 -11.62 25.25 6.78
N LEU A 438 -10.76 24.52 7.48
CA LEU A 438 -10.54 24.71 8.91
C LEU A 438 -9.69 25.97 9.20
N LYS A 439 -10.23 26.89 9.99
CA LYS A 439 -9.47 28.06 10.47
C LYS A 439 -8.65 27.67 11.71
N ILE A 440 -7.33 27.78 11.56
CA ILE A 440 -6.35 27.65 12.64
C ILE A 440 -6.60 28.77 13.66
N GLN A 441 -6.53 28.47 14.95
CA GLN A 441 -6.66 29.47 16.01
C GLN A 441 -5.36 30.27 16.18
N ASP A 442 -5.45 31.54 16.55
CA ASP A 442 -4.28 32.34 16.94
C ASP A 442 -3.71 31.87 18.29
N LYS A 443 -2.39 32.03 18.48
CA LYS A 443 -1.75 31.71 19.76
C LYS A 443 -2.34 32.57 20.90
N PRO A 444 -2.81 31.97 22.02
CA PRO A 444 -3.24 32.74 23.19
C PRO A 444 -2.12 33.61 23.78
N SER A 445 -2.44 34.87 24.10
CA SER A 445 -1.50 35.76 24.79
C SER A 445 -1.47 35.46 26.30
N LEU A 446 -0.39 34.80 26.74
CA LEU A 446 -0.14 34.52 28.15
C LEU A 446 0.09 35.82 28.93
N ARG A 447 -0.67 36.01 30.01
CA ARG A 447 -0.56 37.14 30.95
C ARG A 447 0.18 36.69 32.21
N LEU A 448 0.68 37.65 33.00
CA LEU A 448 1.34 37.34 34.28
C LEU A 448 0.44 36.58 35.28
N TRP A 449 -0.89 36.65 35.14
CA TRP A 449 -1.82 35.86 35.94
C TRP A 449 -1.98 34.41 35.46
N ASP A 450 -1.53 34.04 34.26
CA ASP A 450 -1.65 32.68 33.73
C ASP A 450 -0.64 31.69 34.32
N TRP A 451 0.32 32.15 35.14
CA TRP A 451 1.34 31.30 35.77
C TRP A 451 0.75 30.17 36.64
N TRP A 452 -0.46 30.33 37.20
CA TRP A 452 -1.12 29.23 37.92
C TRP A 452 -1.44 28.02 37.02
N LYS A 453 -1.63 28.24 35.71
CA LYS A 453 -1.87 27.16 34.74
C LYS A 453 -0.65 26.25 34.56
N TYR A 454 0.57 26.79 34.68
CA TYR A 454 1.79 25.99 34.71
C TYR A 454 1.85 25.12 35.96
N GLY A 455 1.53 25.69 37.14
CA GLY A 455 1.40 24.93 38.39
C GLY A 455 0.36 23.81 38.29
N TRP A 456 -0.81 24.11 37.69
CA TRP A 456 -1.87 23.13 37.44
C TRP A 456 -1.45 22.04 36.45
N PHE A 457 -0.75 22.39 35.37
CA PHE A 457 -0.21 21.43 34.41
C PHE A 457 0.81 20.49 35.05
N VAL A 458 1.77 21.03 35.81
CA VAL A 458 2.77 20.24 36.54
C VAL A 458 2.10 19.32 37.57
N ALA A 459 1.14 19.83 38.36
CA ALA A 459 0.38 19.01 39.31
C ALA A 459 -0.44 17.90 38.61
N THR A 460 -1.06 18.21 37.47
CA THR A 460 -1.82 17.24 36.66
C THR A 460 -0.89 16.14 36.12
N LYS A 461 0.26 16.51 35.56
CA LYS A 461 1.24 15.56 35.01
C LYS A 461 1.93 14.73 36.10
N ALA A 462 2.30 15.33 37.23
CA ALA A 462 2.83 14.59 38.39
C ALA A 462 1.81 13.57 38.91
N THR A 463 0.53 13.95 39.01
CA THR A 463 -0.56 13.03 39.40
C THR A 463 -0.75 11.90 38.39
N GLN A 464 -0.74 12.21 37.09
CA GLN A 464 -0.84 11.22 36.02
C GLN A 464 0.33 10.22 36.06
N MET A 465 1.59 10.71 36.11
CA MET A 465 2.78 9.86 36.15
C MET A 465 2.81 9.00 37.42
N THR A 466 2.43 9.55 38.57
CA THR A 466 2.30 8.77 39.82
C THR A 466 1.23 7.68 39.66
N GLY A 467 0.11 7.99 39.02
CA GLY A 467 -0.95 7.03 38.71
C GLY A 467 -0.51 5.93 37.74
N ASP A 468 0.22 6.26 36.67
CA ASP A 468 0.74 5.27 35.71
C ASP A 468 1.82 4.38 36.35
N VAL A 469 2.71 4.94 37.21
CA VAL A 469 3.71 4.17 37.98
C VAL A 469 3.05 3.22 38.97
N LEU A 470 2.07 3.68 39.74
CA LEU A 470 1.28 2.81 40.63
C LEU A 470 0.50 1.75 39.84
N THR A 471 -0.04 2.10 38.67
CA THR A 471 -0.73 1.14 37.79
C THR A 471 0.24 0.05 37.35
N HIS A 472 1.43 0.43 36.88
CA HIS A 472 2.49 -0.49 36.47
C HIS A 472 2.93 -1.43 37.60
N ALA A 473 3.11 -0.91 38.81
CA ALA A 473 3.56 -1.68 39.97
C ALA A 473 2.52 -2.68 40.51
N PHE A 474 1.22 -2.38 40.42
CA PHE A 474 0.15 -3.21 40.98
C PHE A 474 -0.62 -4.07 39.97
N TRP A 475 -0.69 -3.67 38.70
CA TRP A 475 -1.43 -4.37 37.63
C TRP A 475 -0.56 -4.73 36.41
N GLY A 476 0.72 -4.37 36.42
CA GLY A 476 1.63 -4.58 35.29
C GLY A 476 1.56 -3.46 34.24
N PRO A 477 2.45 -3.50 33.23
CA PRO A 477 2.51 -2.49 32.18
C PRO A 477 1.28 -2.51 31.26
N ARG A 478 1.06 -1.39 30.55
CA ARG A 478 -0.06 -1.22 29.60
C ARG A 478 0.01 -2.14 28.37
N LYS A 479 1.21 -2.61 28.06
CA LYS A 479 1.61 -3.48 26.95
C LYS A 479 2.74 -4.39 27.48
N LYS A 480 2.83 -5.64 27.05
CA LYS A 480 3.65 -6.69 27.69
C LYS A 480 5.14 -6.35 27.74
N SER A 481 5.68 -5.73 26.68
CA SER A 481 7.11 -5.42 26.54
C SER A 481 7.55 -4.10 27.16
N TRP A 482 6.63 -3.32 27.74
CA TRP A 482 6.95 -2.01 28.26
C TRP A 482 7.57 -2.07 29.65
N GLY A 483 8.82 -1.63 29.76
CA GLY A 483 9.44 -1.26 31.03
C GLY A 483 8.76 -0.05 31.70
N ILE A 484 9.25 0.30 32.88
CA ILE A 484 8.80 1.50 33.60
C ILE A 484 9.15 2.78 32.82
N GLU A 485 10.22 2.73 32.03
CA GLU A 485 10.71 3.75 31.10
C GLU A 485 9.65 4.10 30.06
N MET A 486 9.14 3.11 29.31
CA MET A 486 8.04 3.33 28.35
C MET A 486 6.78 3.86 29.03
N THR A 487 6.48 3.38 30.24
CA THR A 487 5.30 3.81 31.00
C THR A 487 5.40 5.29 31.39
N LEU A 488 6.59 5.75 31.79
CA LEU A 488 6.87 7.16 32.10
C LEU A 488 6.89 8.04 30.84
N ILE A 489 7.54 7.60 29.76
CA ILE A 489 7.66 8.34 28.48
C ILE A 489 6.27 8.52 27.85
N SER A 490 5.50 7.43 27.71
CA SER A 490 4.12 7.47 27.20
C SER A 490 3.21 8.32 28.11
N GLY A 491 3.28 8.16 29.44
CA GLY A 491 2.51 8.97 30.39
C GLY A 491 2.81 10.48 30.32
N LEU A 492 4.07 10.85 30.05
CA LEU A 492 4.50 12.23 29.85
C LEU A 492 4.00 12.82 28.53
N MET A 493 4.18 12.12 27.40
CA MET A 493 3.78 12.62 26.07
C MET A 493 2.27 12.61 25.84
N ARG A 494 1.58 11.55 26.28
CA ARG A 494 0.14 11.34 26.09
C ARG A 494 -0.66 12.54 26.61
N GLY A 495 -1.46 13.12 25.72
CA GLY A 495 -2.29 14.29 26.02
C GLY A 495 -1.53 15.60 26.27
N ALA A 496 -0.21 15.68 26.01
CA ALA A 496 0.51 16.96 26.05
C ALA A 496 -0.08 17.98 25.06
N GLY A 497 -0.62 17.51 23.92
CA GLY A 497 -1.39 18.31 22.96
C GLY A 497 -2.67 18.97 23.52
N ARG A 498 -3.10 18.67 24.76
CA ARG A 498 -4.18 19.38 25.46
C ARG A 498 -3.71 20.60 26.25
N HIS A 499 -2.40 20.86 26.28
CA HIS A 499 -1.76 21.92 27.05
C HIS A 499 -0.87 22.85 26.20
N THR A 500 -1.05 22.83 24.88
CA THR A 500 -0.36 23.67 23.86
C THR A 500 -0.34 25.16 24.19
N ALA A 501 -1.38 25.68 24.84
CA ALA A 501 -1.46 27.08 25.28
C ALA A 501 -0.36 27.50 26.30
N LEU A 502 0.35 26.53 26.90
CA LEU A 502 1.45 26.76 27.85
C LEU A 502 2.84 26.56 27.21
N MET A 503 2.91 26.21 25.93
CA MET A 503 4.15 25.94 25.21
C MET A 503 4.35 26.94 24.07
N ASP A 504 5.55 26.93 23.49
CA ASP A 504 5.90 27.70 22.30
C ASP A 504 6.91 26.93 21.47
N LEU A 505 6.86 27.10 20.15
CA LEU A 505 7.68 26.35 19.21
C LEU A 505 9.21 26.50 19.48
N PRO A 506 9.75 27.70 19.77
CA PRO A 506 11.14 27.84 20.23
C PRO A 506 11.47 26.97 21.45
N SER A 507 10.66 26.99 22.51
CA SER A 507 10.90 26.15 23.70
C SER A 507 10.79 24.64 23.41
N ILE A 508 9.85 24.22 22.55
CA ILE A 508 9.74 22.81 22.12
C ILE A 508 10.99 22.39 21.32
N ARG A 509 11.44 23.21 20.36
CA ARG A 509 12.66 22.95 19.59
C ARG A 509 13.91 22.90 20.49
N LEU A 510 14.00 23.78 21.48
CA LEU A 510 15.08 23.76 22.47
C LEU A 510 15.05 22.47 23.31
N PHE A 511 13.89 22.09 23.84
CA PHE A 511 13.72 20.88 24.64
C PHE A 511 14.05 19.61 23.84
N MET A 512 13.57 19.48 22.60
CA MET A 512 13.91 18.36 21.72
C MET A 512 15.39 18.39 21.28
N GLY A 513 15.99 19.58 21.17
CA GLY A 513 17.43 19.76 20.90
C GLY A 513 18.32 19.20 22.02
N LEU A 514 17.88 19.29 23.29
CA LEU A 514 18.58 18.67 24.42
C LEU A 514 18.64 17.13 24.31
N GLY A 515 17.76 16.51 23.54
CA GLY A 515 17.84 15.07 23.23
C GLY A 515 19.14 14.67 22.51
N GLY A 516 19.78 15.61 21.80
CA GLY A 516 21.12 15.41 21.21
C GLY A 516 22.28 15.41 22.22
N LEU A 517 21.99 15.57 23.52
CA LEU A 517 22.94 15.42 24.63
C LEU A 517 22.77 14.09 25.40
N ALA A 518 21.79 13.27 25.02
CA ALA A 518 21.68 11.91 25.56
C ALA A 518 22.84 11.04 25.05
N PRO A 519 23.39 10.11 25.86
CA PRO A 519 24.47 9.23 25.43
C PRO A 519 24.03 8.45 24.17
N LEU A 520 24.85 8.57 23.13
CA LEU A 520 24.67 7.88 21.86
C LEU A 520 25.40 6.53 21.89
N PRO A 521 24.93 5.52 21.13
CA PRO A 521 25.72 4.31 20.89
C PRO A 521 27.07 4.69 20.29
N SER A 522 28.14 4.12 20.84
CA SER A 522 29.52 4.58 20.64
C SER A 522 30.08 4.33 19.24
N ASP A 523 31.27 4.87 18.97
CA ASP A 523 32.09 4.49 17.81
C ASP A 523 31.48 4.89 16.45
N ALA A 524 31.09 6.16 16.33
CA ALA A 524 30.81 6.80 15.05
C ALA A 524 31.52 8.16 14.90
N LEU A 525 31.93 8.43 13.66
CA LEU A 525 32.43 9.71 13.18
C LEU A 525 31.26 10.53 12.64
N VAL A 526 31.08 11.75 13.15
CA VAL A 526 30.05 12.70 12.70
C VAL A 526 30.74 13.96 12.19
N THR A 527 30.43 14.35 10.96
CA THR A 527 31.05 15.51 10.31
C THR A 527 29.99 16.43 9.72
N PRO A 528 29.86 17.69 10.21
CA PRO A 528 28.91 18.64 9.65
C PRO A 528 29.39 19.12 8.29
N VAL A 529 28.44 19.33 7.36
CA VAL A 529 28.72 19.78 5.99
C VAL A 529 27.66 20.80 5.56
N THR A 530 28.12 21.90 4.97
CA THR A 530 27.26 22.98 4.45
C THR A 530 27.52 23.17 2.97
N PHE A 531 26.47 23.29 2.16
CA PHE A 531 26.57 23.39 0.70
C PHE A 531 25.59 24.40 0.10
N ARG A 532 25.97 25.00 -1.02
CA ARG A 532 25.12 25.94 -1.77
C ARG A 532 24.14 25.20 -2.67
N VAL A 533 22.86 25.56 -2.58
CA VAL A 533 21.83 25.07 -3.49
C VAL A 533 22.00 25.74 -4.85
N ARG A 534 22.40 24.94 -5.84
CA ARG A 534 22.49 25.36 -7.23
C ARG A 534 21.10 25.37 -7.86
N LYS A 535 20.87 26.29 -8.80
CA LYS A 535 19.69 26.29 -9.65
C LYS A 535 19.81 25.18 -10.69
N ARG A 536 18.93 24.17 -10.64
CA ARG A 536 19.01 22.92 -11.45
C ARG A 536 17.91 22.81 -12.52
N ARG A 537 17.05 23.82 -12.70
CA ARG A 537 15.87 23.79 -13.58
C ARG A 537 14.90 22.67 -13.16
N LEU A 538 14.45 22.74 -11.91
CA LEU A 538 13.49 21.78 -11.37
C LEU A 538 12.15 21.82 -12.13
N ARG A 539 11.43 20.71 -12.07
CA ARG A 539 10.21 20.45 -12.84
C ARG A 539 8.99 20.40 -11.90
N GLY A 540 7.79 20.28 -12.47
CA GLY A 540 6.54 20.15 -11.70
C GLY A 540 6.35 21.27 -10.65
N ILE A 541 5.90 20.90 -9.46
CA ILE A 541 5.59 21.83 -8.36
C ILE A 541 6.79 22.67 -7.87
N LEU A 542 8.02 22.23 -8.16
CA LEU A 542 9.25 22.88 -7.70
C LEU A 542 9.84 23.88 -8.71
N ALA A 543 9.32 23.95 -9.93
CA ALA A 543 9.84 24.84 -10.98
C ALA A 543 9.88 26.32 -10.54
N ASP A 544 8.82 26.79 -9.87
CA ASP A 544 8.72 28.16 -9.33
C ASP A 544 9.57 28.42 -8.08
N PHE A 545 10.10 27.38 -7.44
CA PHE A 545 10.99 27.49 -6.29
C PHE A 545 12.45 27.51 -6.73
N ASP A 546 12.82 26.66 -7.69
CA ASP A 546 14.14 26.69 -8.34
C ASP A 546 14.33 27.91 -9.26
N SER A 547 13.26 28.42 -9.89
CA SER A 547 13.32 29.64 -10.70
C SER A 547 13.81 30.85 -9.89
N LYS A 548 13.57 30.86 -8.58
CA LYS A 548 13.99 31.89 -7.62
C LYS A 548 15.36 31.61 -6.98
N GLU A 549 15.96 30.44 -7.19
CA GLU A 549 17.26 30.13 -6.62
C GLU A 549 18.37 30.95 -7.29
N THR A 550 19.33 31.41 -6.48
CA THR A 550 20.41 32.33 -6.89
C THR A 550 21.80 31.70 -6.78
N GLY A 551 21.91 30.47 -6.27
CA GLY A 551 23.19 29.83 -5.97
C GLY A 551 23.83 30.33 -4.67
N ARG A 552 23.12 31.17 -3.90
CA ARG A 552 23.60 31.76 -2.64
C ARG A 552 22.99 31.14 -1.38
N ARG A 553 21.84 30.46 -1.49
CA ARG A 553 21.23 29.78 -0.35
C ARG A 553 22.08 28.56 0.01
N GLU A 554 22.32 28.38 1.29
CA GLU A 554 23.07 27.25 1.83
C GLU A 554 22.12 26.30 2.59
N LEU A 555 22.43 25.01 2.57
CA LEU A 555 21.79 23.95 3.35
C LEU A 555 22.87 23.20 4.15
N SER A 556 22.52 22.80 5.37
CA SER A 556 23.32 21.99 6.28
C SER A 556 23.01 20.50 6.15
N GLY A 557 23.91 19.68 6.70
CA GLY A 557 23.70 18.25 6.91
C GLY A 557 24.86 17.66 7.72
N GLU A 558 24.77 16.38 8.06
CA GLU A 558 25.83 15.63 8.74
C GLU A 558 26.15 14.35 7.98
N TRP A 559 27.43 14.13 7.69
CA TRP A 559 27.96 12.80 7.36
C TRP A 559 28.14 12.01 8.65
N VAL A 560 27.53 10.83 8.74
CA VAL A 560 27.68 9.88 9.85
C VAL A 560 28.27 8.57 9.31
N VAL A 561 29.37 8.12 9.90
CA VAL A 561 30.09 6.91 9.49
C VAL A 561 30.52 6.12 10.72
N ALA A 562 30.13 4.84 10.81
CA ALA A 562 30.60 3.98 11.89
C ALA A 562 32.13 3.81 11.84
N LYS A 563 32.79 3.83 12.99
CA LYS A 563 34.27 3.76 13.12
C LYS A 563 34.86 2.54 12.39
N LYS A 564 34.19 1.39 12.46
CA LYS A 564 34.53 0.17 11.69
C LYS A 564 34.52 0.39 10.18
N THR A 565 33.47 1.00 9.65
CA THR A 565 33.33 1.39 8.24
C THR A 565 34.37 2.43 7.84
N TRP A 566 34.70 3.37 8.73
CA TRP A 566 35.75 4.37 8.51
C TRP A 566 37.15 3.74 8.44
N HIS A 567 37.52 2.86 9.37
CA HIS A 567 38.81 2.13 9.31
C HIS A 567 38.89 1.27 8.04
N ARG A 568 37.81 0.59 7.65
CA ARG A 568 37.71 -0.15 6.38
C ARG A 568 38.00 0.78 5.20
N LEU A 569 37.26 1.88 5.07
CA LEU A 569 37.44 2.88 4.02
C LEU A 569 38.87 3.42 3.95
N GLN A 570 39.45 3.78 5.09
CA GLN A 570 40.79 4.35 5.16
C GLN A 570 41.87 3.33 4.79
N SER A 571 41.67 2.05 5.10
CA SER A 571 42.56 0.96 4.63
C SER A 571 42.43 0.70 3.12
N GLU A 572 41.22 0.67 2.57
CA GLU A 572 40.97 0.54 1.12
C GLU A 572 41.56 1.74 0.36
N TRP A 573 41.44 2.96 0.89
CA TRP A 573 42.03 4.17 0.31
C TRP A 573 43.56 4.16 0.39
N LYS A 574 44.15 3.91 1.57
CA LYS A 574 45.63 3.76 1.74
C LYS A 574 46.18 2.69 0.78
N ALA A 575 45.50 1.55 0.63
CA ALA A 575 45.87 0.51 -0.32
C ALA A 575 45.82 1.00 -1.78
N SER A 576 44.75 1.70 -2.19
CA SER A 576 44.62 2.24 -3.55
C SER A 576 45.70 3.27 -3.90
N GLN A 577 46.09 4.11 -2.95
CA GLN A 577 47.18 5.09 -3.09
C GLN A 577 48.54 4.40 -3.25
N ASN A 578 48.79 3.33 -2.50
CA ASN A 578 50.00 2.53 -2.63
C ASN A 578 50.03 1.75 -3.97
N SER A 579 48.91 1.19 -4.43
CA SER A 579 48.81 0.57 -5.75
C SER A 579 48.98 1.57 -6.91
N ARG A 580 48.63 2.85 -6.74
CA ARG A 580 48.93 3.92 -7.71
C ARG A 580 50.42 4.29 -7.76
N LYS A 581 51.20 4.03 -6.69
CA LYS A 581 52.64 4.34 -6.61
C LYS A 581 53.55 3.15 -6.95
N GLY A 582 53.10 1.92 -6.70
CA GLY A 582 53.86 0.69 -6.98
C GLY A 582 53.56 0.10 -8.35
N ALA A 583 54.36 0.44 -9.37
CA ALA A 583 54.26 -0.21 -10.67
C ALA A 583 54.73 -1.68 -10.61
N GLY A 584 53.82 -2.64 -10.76
CA GLY A 584 54.19 -4.04 -11.04
C GLY A 584 53.38 -5.16 -10.38
N GLN A 585 52.39 -4.89 -9.51
CA GLN A 585 51.56 -5.95 -8.89
C GLN A 585 50.06 -5.80 -9.17
N SER A 586 49.40 -6.93 -9.44
CA SER A 586 48.00 -7.00 -9.88
C SER A 586 47.01 -6.82 -8.72
N PRO A 587 46.10 -5.83 -8.76
CA PRO A 587 45.22 -5.54 -7.63
C PRO A 587 44.02 -6.48 -7.53
N ARG A 588 43.98 -7.27 -6.45
CA ARG A 588 42.75 -7.72 -5.75
C ARG A 588 43.05 -7.65 -4.25
N PRO A 589 42.17 -7.11 -3.39
CA PRO A 589 40.74 -7.43 -3.32
C PRO A 589 39.85 -6.78 -4.37
N GLY A 590 38.66 -7.34 -4.58
CA GLY A 590 37.60 -6.63 -5.30
C GLY A 590 37.03 -5.52 -4.41
N LYS A 591 36.99 -4.27 -4.89
CA LYS A 591 36.28 -3.18 -4.22
C LYS A 591 34.86 -3.62 -3.87
N LYS A 592 34.44 -3.42 -2.62
CA LYS A 592 33.02 -3.54 -2.26
C LYS A 592 32.24 -2.43 -2.98
N THR A 593 31.03 -2.76 -3.40
CA THR A 593 30.10 -1.81 -4.05
C THR A 593 29.26 -1.13 -2.96
N GLU A 594 29.69 0.04 -2.52
CA GLU A 594 29.15 0.69 -1.32
C GLU A 594 27.84 1.42 -1.57
N ARG A 595 26.95 1.45 -0.56
CA ARG A 595 25.76 2.30 -0.57
C ARG A 595 25.91 3.51 0.35
N VAL A 596 25.09 4.52 0.08
CA VAL A 596 24.92 5.74 0.89
C VAL A 596 23.45 5.82 1.29
N ILE A 597 23.17 6.00 2.57
CA ILE A 597 21.79 6.14 3.06
C ILE A 597 21.53 7.61 3.40
N SER A 598 20.45 8.18 2.88
CA SER A 598 20.08 9.59 3.06
C SER A 598 18.83 9.72 3.93
N PRO A 599 18.94 9.70 5.27
CA PRO A 599 17.80 9.89 6.17
C PRO A 599 17.27 11.34 6.14
N LEU A 600 15.94 11.45 6.15
CA LEU A 600 15.19 12.68 6.37
C LEU A 600 14.48 12.60 7.72
N LYS A 601 14.70 13.60 8.58
CA LYS A 601 14.17 13.67 9.95
C LYS A 601 12.65 13.88 10.01
N GLY A 602 12.02 13.33 11.05
CA GLY A 602 10.59 13.40 11.32
C GLY A 602 10.02 14.77 11.66
N ALA A 603 8.77 14.73 12.15
CA ALA A 603 7.96 15.82 12.69
C ALA A 603 7.73 17.11 11.87
N TYR A 604 8.35 17.37 10.70
CA TYR A 604 8.19 18.57 9.83
C TYR A 604 8.54 19.97 10.41
N TYR A 605 8.28 20.25 11.69
CA TYR A 605 8.40 21.58 12.30
C TYR A 605 9.36 21.63 13.52
N VAL A 606 9.90 20.48 13.94
CA VAL A 606 10.86 20.31 15.05
C VAL A 606 11.96 19.30 14.68
N GLY A 607 13.04 19.23 15.47
CA GLY A 607 14.13 18.25 15.31
C GLY A 607 15.26 18.68 14.35
N SER A 608 16.46 18.16 14.63
CA SER A 608 17.72 18.40 13.91
C SER A 608 18.45 17.08 13.58
N PRO A 609 19.48 17.07 12.71
CA PRO A 609 20.32 15.90 12.49
C PRO A 609 20.93 15.37 13.80
N ALA A 610 21.34 16.26 14.70
CA ALA A 610 21.87 15.90 16.01
C ALA A 610 20.88 15.10 16.87
N SER A 611 19.59 15.47 16.89
CA SER A 611 18.55 14.65 17.56
C SER A 611 18.26 13.34 16.82
N GLN A 612 18.51 13.26 15.51
CA GLN A 612 18.33 12.05 14.71
C GLN A 612 19.51 11.05 14.85
N ARG A 613 20.59 11.40 15.55
CA ARG A 613 21.78 10.53 15.72
C ARG A 613 21.46 9.20 16.40
N GLN A 614 20.44 9.15 17.26
CA GLN A 614 19.93 7.89 17.85
C GLN A 614 19.41 6.90 16.79
N ILE A 615 19.06 7.35 15.58
CA ILE A 615 18.75 6.49 14.42
C ILE A 615 19.95 6.40 13.47
N SER A 616 20.56 7.53 13.10
CA SER A 616 21.56 7.56 12.02
C SER A 616 22.88 6.88 12.39
N VAL A 617 23.25 6.81 13.68
CA VAL A 617 24.43 6.06 14.15
C VAL A 617 24.20 4.55 14.10
N PRO A 618 23.15 3.96 14.72
CA PRO A 618 22.83 2.54 14.56
C PRO A 618 22.64 2.12 13.10
N LEU A 619 22.01 2.96 12.27
CA LEU A 619 21.82 2.72 10.85
C LEU A 619 23.16 2.60 10.10
N ALA A 620 24.13 3.49 10.36
CA ALA A 620 25.47 3.40 9.80
C ALA A 620 26.23 2.15 10.29
N GLN A 621 26.10 1.81 11.58
CA GLN A 621 26.77 0.68 12.21
C GLN A 621 26.29 -0.67 11.67
N HIS A 622 24.98 -0.88 11.58
CA HIS A 622 24.40 -2.14 11.11
C HIS A 622 24.65 -2.33 9.61
N THR A 623 24.48 -1.29 8.79
CA THR A 623 24.49 -1.43 7.32
C THR A 623 25.86 -1.30 6.65
N ASP A 624 26.96 -1.06 7.38
CA ASP A 624 28.33 -0.78 6.84
C ASP A 624 28.34 0.34 5.76
N ALA A 625 27.42 1.31 5.88
CA ALA A 625 27.16 2.36 4.90
C ALA A 625 27.53 3.75 5.44
N ARG A 626 27.83 4.69 4.53
CA ARG A 626 27.89 6.12 4.86
C ARG A 626 26.47 6.67 4.94
N VAL A 627 26.18 7.45 5.98
CA VAL A 627 24.86 8.07 6.19
C VAL A 627 24.98 9.59 5.99
N PHE A 628 24.06 10.19 5.24
CA PHE A 628 23.99 11.62 4.95
C PHE A 628 22.68 12.20 5.47
N ALA A 629 22.68 12.74 6.70
CA ALA A 629 21.50 13.32 7.33
C ALA A 629 21.32 14.76 6.87
N LEU A 630 20.27 15.05 6.08
CA LEU A 630 20.01 16.38 5.53
C LEU A 630 19.26 17.26 6.55
N ASP A 631 19.78 18.45 6.81
CA ASP A 631 19.13 19.45 7.65
C ASP A 631 18.17 20.32 6.81
N TYR A 632 17.07 19.71 6.36
CA TYR A 632 16.05 20.42 5.60
C TYR A 632 15.34 21.48 6.47
N ARG A 633 14.94 22.60 5.86
CA ARG A 633 14.31 23.73 6.57
C ARG A 633 12.94 23.33 7.12
N LEU A 634 12.72 23.61 8.40
CA LEU A 634 11.48 23.28 9.12
C LEU A 634 10.34 24.24 8.80
N ALA A 635 9.11 23.75 8.95
CA ALA A 635 7.91 24.60 9.07
C ALA A 635 7.83 25.25 10.47
N PRO A 636 7.14 26.40 10.64
CA PRO A 636 6.44 27.19 9.62
C PRO A 636 7.35 28.08 8.75
N GLU A 637 8.64 28.23 9.08
CA GLU A 637 9.57 29.11 8.35
C GLU A 637 9.78 28.66 6.89
N SER A 638 9.63 27.36 6.62
CA SER A 638 9.52 26.80 5.27
C SER A 638 8.38 25.77 5.19
N GLN A 639 7.18 26.24 4.87
CA GLN A 639 6.00 25.42 4.57
C GLN A 639 6.16 24.61 3.27
N PHE A 640 5.33 23.58 3.08
CA PHE A 640 5.25 22.78 1.86
C PHE A 640 5.02 23.66 0.60
N PRO A 641 5.72 23.43 -0.53
CA PRO A 641 6.68 22.36 -0.82
C PRO A 641 8.15 22.69 -0.50
N GLY A 642 8.43 23.68 0.35
CA GLY A 642 9.79 24.10 0.70
C GLY A 642 10.71 22.98 1.24
N PRO A 643 10.26 22.12 2.18
CA PRO A 643 11.03 20.97 2.65
C PRO A 643 11.30 19.93 1.55
N LEU A 644 10.37 19.75 0.61
CA LEU A 644 10.54 18.87 -0.55
C LEU A 644 11.60 19.44 -1.52
N HIS A 645 11.64 20.76 -1.71
CA HIS A 645 12.69 21.43 -2.48
C HIS A 645 14.08 21.16 -1.88
N ASP A 646 14.21 21.16 -0.56
CA ASP A 646 15.47 20.86 0.12
C ASP A 646 15.85 19.38 0.00
N ALA A 647 14.90 18.46 0.19
CA ALA A 647 15.12 17.03 -0.01
C ALA A 647 15.59 16.70 -1.45
N VAL A 648 14.95 17.29 -2.46
CA VAL A 648 15.37 17.19 -3.88
C VAL A 648 16.75 17.82 -4.09
N SER A 649 17.05 18.96 -3.47
CA SER A 649 18.35 19.63 -3.55
C SER A 649 19.48 18.77 -2.96
N GLY A 650 19.23 18.11 -1.83
CA GLY A 650 20.16 17.18 -1.18
C GLY A 650 20.39 15.93 -2.03
N TYR A 651 19.32 15.31 -2.55
CA TYR A 651 19.44 14.14 -3.43
C TYR A 651 20.23 14.45 -4.71
N LEU A 652 19.91 15.55 -5.39
CA LEU A 652 20.64 15.96 -6.60
C LEU A 652 22.08 16.41 -6.30
N ARG A 653 22.41 16.85 -5.07
CA ARG A 653 23.81 17.01 -4.64
C ARG A 653 24.54 15.67 -4.57
N LEU A 654 23.94 14.62 -3.99
CA LEU A 654 24.55 13.28 -3.94
C LEU A 654 24.80 12.74 -5.36
N VAL A 655 23.81 12.88 -6.25
CA VAL A 655 23.89 12.35 -7.63
C VAL A 655 24.78 13.18 -8.55
N GLU A 656 24.60 14.50 -8.61
CA GLU A 656 25.23 15.36 -9.64
C GLU A 656 26.53 16.02 -9.17
N ASP A 657 26.58 16.49 -7.92
CA ASP A 657 27.76 17.19 -7.40
C ASP A 657 28.80 16.18 -6.89
N LEU A 658 28.36 15.20 -6.08
CA LEU A 658 29.21 14.13 -5.54
C LEU A 658 29.33 12.91 -6.45
N ASN A 659 28.60 12.84 -7.57
CA ASN A 659 28.71 11.79 -8.58
C ASN A 659 28.49 10.36 -8.01
N ILE A 660 27.63 10.23 -6.99
CA ILE A 660 27.24 8.94 -6.42
C ILE A 660 26.19 8.30 -7.35
N PRO A 661 26.39 7.05 -7.83
CA PRO A 661 25.41 6.40 -8.70
C PRO A 661 24.04 6.26 -8.01
N PRO A 662 22.91 6.61 -8.65
CA PRO A 662 21.59 6.59 -8.02
C PRO A 662 21.21 5.27 -7.34
N GLY A 663 21.49 4.11 -7.96
CA GLY A 663 21.26 2.77 -7.37
C GLY A 663 22.14 2.43 -6.14
N ASN A 664 23.14 3.26 -5.84
CA ASN A 664 23.90 3.17 -4.60
C ASN A 664 23.27 4.00 -3.47
N ILE A 665 22.31 4.88 -3.77
CA ILE A 665 21.61 5.70 -2.78
C ILE A 665 20.36 4.95 -2.30
N ILE A 666 20.17 4.89 -0.99
CA ILE A 666 18.91 4.51 -0.35
C ILE A 666 18.36 5.75 0.36
N ILE A 667 17.09 6.08 0.12
CA ILE A 667 16.41 7.13 0.88
C ILE A 667 15.89 6.53 2.18
N SER A 668 16.05 7.23 3.30
CA SER A 668 15.50 6.79 4.59
C SER A 668 14.69 7.92 5.23
N GLY A 669 13.76 7.60 6.11
CA GLY A 669 13.04 8.61 6.86
C GLY A 669 12.15 8.06 7.97
N ASP A 670 12.13 8.76 9.09
CA ASP A 670 11.25 8.51 10.24
C ASP A 670 10.03 9.44 10.21
N SER A 671 8.85 8.96 10.63
CA SER A 671 7.66 9.81 10.82
C SER A 671 7.31 10.63 9.57
N ALA A 672 7.07 11.93 9.72
CA ALA A 672 6.93 12.91 8.65
C ALA A 672 8.13 12.95 7.66
N GLY A 673 9.32 12.57 8.11
CA GLY A 673 10.52 12.40 7.27
C GLY A 673 10.39 11.21 6.34
N GLY A 674 9.73 10.12 6.78
CA GLY A 674 9.30 9.02 5.90
C GLY A 674 8.23 9.45 4.89
N GLY A 675 7.30 10.32 5.29
CA GLY A 675 6.38 10.99 4.37
C GLY A 675 7.11 11.85 3.32
N LEU A 676 8.10 12.63 3.76
CA LEU A 676 8.95 13.45 2.89
C LEU A 676 9.85 12.60 1.97
N SER A 677 10.31 11.44 2.44
CA SER A 677 11.03 10.45 1.63
C SER A 677 10.14 9.91 0.52
N LEU A 678 8.90 9.54 0.82
CA LEU A 678 7.94 9.12 -0.20
C LEU A 678 7.61 10.26 -1.17
N ALA A 679 7.40 11.48 -0.68
CA ALA A 679 7.19 12.66 -1.52
C ALA A 679 8.38 12.94 -2.47
N LEU A 680 9.61 12.75 -2.00
CA LEU A 680 10.83 12.83 -2.82
C LEU A 680 10.82 11.75 -3.91
N LEU A 681 10.53 10.49 -3.59
CA LEU A 681 10.47 9.40 -4.58
C LEU A 681 9.39 9.64 -5.64
N LEU A 682 8.18 10.05 -5.21
CA LEU A 682 7.07 10.40 -6.09
C LEU A 682 7.45 11.54 -7.03
N TYR A 683 8.02 12.63 -6.49
CA TYR A 683 8.49 13.76 -7.30
C TYR A 683 9.59 13.35 -8.29
N LEU A 684 10.58 12.56 -7.88
CA LEU A 684 11.66 12.10 -8.77
C LEU A 684 11.13 11.28 -9.93
N ARG A 685 10.19 10.36 -9.67
CA ARG A 685 9.51 9.56 -10.71
C ARG A 685 8.70 10.43 -11.66
N ASP A 686 7.78 11.22 -11.12
CA ASP A 686 6.80 12.00 -11.90
C ASP A 686 7.45 13.08 -12.79
N ASN A 687 8.71 13.38 -12.52
CA ASN A 687 9.49 14.38 -13.22
C ASN A 687 10.74 13.76 -13.88
N ASP A 688 10.77 12.47 -14.21
CA ASP A 688 11.86 11.80 -14.94
C ASP A 688 13.27 12.16 -14.41
N TYR A 689 13.49 12.03 -13.11
CA TYR A 689 14.83 12.07 -12.50
C TYR A 689 15.31 10.64 -12.18
N PRO A 690 16.63 10.40 -12.09
CA PRO A 690 17.14 9.08 -11.72
C PRO A 690 16.62 8.67 -10.33
N MET A 691 16.07 7.47 -10.22
CA MET A 691 15.55 6.95 -8.95
C MET A 691 16.67 6.34 -8.08
N PRO A 692 16.57 6.42 -6.74
CA PRO A 692 17.43 5.68 -5.81
C PRO A 692 17.17 4.17 -5.90
N GLY A 693 18.09 3.36 -5.36
CA GLY A 693 18.00 1.90 -5.42
C GLY A 693 16.85 1.31 -4.60
N GLY A 694 16.47 1.96 -3.50
CA GLY A 694 15.40 1.54 -2.58
C GLY A 694 15.13 2.58 -1.51
N ALA A 695 14.17 2.30 -0.61
CA ALA A 695 13.93 3.15 0.56
C ALA A 695 13.62 2.37 1.85
N ILE A 696 13.92 3.00 3.00
CA ILE A 696 13.67 2.49 4.36
C ILE A 696 12.80 3.51 5.10
N LEU A 697 11.59 3.11 5.48
CA LEU A 697 10.58 4.00 6.04
C LEU A 697 10.20 3.53 7.45
N MET A 698 10.43 4.36 8.45
CA MET A 698 10.20 4.07 9.87
C MET A 698 8.98 4.86 10.34
N SER A 699 7.87 4.18 10.61
CA SER A 699 6.59 4.80 10.99
C SER A 699 6.18 5.97 10.08
N PRO A 700 6.17 5.83 8.73
CA PRO A 700 6.03 6.96 7.83
C PRO A 700 4.63 7.60 7.91
N TRP A 701 4.56 8.92 8.13
CA TRP A 701 3.29 9.66 8.05
C TRP A 701 2.91 9.86 6.58
N VAL A 702 1.81 9.25 6.15
CA VAL A 702 1.39 9.18 4.74
C VAL A 702 0.02 9.81 4.45
N ASP A 703 -0.79 10.07 5.49
CA ASP A 703 -2.09 10.73 5.41
C ASP A 703 -2.19 11.97 6.34
N LEU A 704 -2.12 13.17 5.76
CA LEU A 704 -2.35 14.42 6.52
C LEU A 704 -3.84 14.72 6.75
N THR A 705 -4.79 14.00 6.14
CA THR A 705 -6.22 14.11 6.49
C THR A 705 -6.53 13.50 7.85
N MET A 706 -5.64 12.62 8.36
CA MET A 706 -5.77 11.88 9.61
C MET A 706 -7.08 11.06 9.64
N SER A 707 -7.32 10.24 8.61
CA SER A 707 -8.60 9.57 8.34
C SER A 707 -8.77 8.17 8.96
N CYS A 708 -7.69 7.50 9.38
CA CYS A 708 -7.74 6.09 9.83
C CYS A 708 -8.13 5.93 11.32
N GLU A 709 -8.45 4.73 11.82
CA GLU A 709 -8.96 4.54 13.19
C GLU A 709 -7.87 4.60 14.27
N SER A 710 -6.63 4.17 13.96
CA SER A 710 -5.47 4.21 14.88
C SER A 710 -5.22 5.59 15.50
N TRP A 711 -5.61 6.67 14.82
CA TRP A 711 -5.59 8.05 15.36
C TRP A 711 -6.42 8.27 16.62
N ASP A 712 -7.45 7.47 16.86
CA ASP A 712 -8.23 7.46 18.11
C ASP A 712 -7.92 6.24 18.98
N SER A 713 -7.80 5.03 18.41
CA SER A 713 -7.65 3.78 19.17
C SER A 713 -6.26 3.63 19.82
N ASN A 714 -5.19 4.01 19.11
CA ASN A 714 -3.81 3.95 19.63
C ASN A 714 -3.37 5.22 20.39
N ALA A 715 -4.16 6.29 20.38
CA ALA A 715 -3.86 7.54 21.10
C ALA A 715 -3.76 7.39 22.65
N GLY A 716 -4.17 6.23 23.19
CA GLY A 716 -3.98 5.87 24.61
C GLY A 716 -2.62 5.25 24.94
N PHE A 717 -1.87 4.81 23.93
CA PHE A 717 -0.61 4.06 24.02
C PHE A 717 0.57 4.78 23.35
N ASP A 718 0.33 5.55 22.30
CA ASP A 718 1.41 6.13 21.50
C ASP A 718 2.09 7.35 22.14
N VAL A 719 3.28 7.69 21.62
CA VAL A 719 4.09 8.84 22.00
C VAL A 719 3.79 10.11 21.17
N ILE A 720 3.05 10.02 20.05
CA ILE A 720 2.58 11.22 19.34
C ILE A 720 1.51 11.95 20.18
N PRO A 721 1.67 13.23 20.51
CA PRO A 721 0.59 14.01 21.09
C PRO A 721 -0.48 14.32 20.04
N VAL A 722 -1.68 13.75 20.18
CA VAL A 722 -2.83 14.13 19.35
C VAL A 722 -3.27 15.57 19.70
N PHE A 723 -3.23 16.45 18.70
CA PHE A 723 -3.65 17.84 18.79
C PHE A 723 -5.12 18.02 18.38
N SER A 724 -5.75 19.13 18.79
CA SER A 724 -7.00 19.55 18.15
C SER A 724 -6.73 19.93 16.69
N PRO A 725 -7.63 19.61 15.72
CA PRO A 725 -7.46 20.01 14.33
C PRO A 725 -7.23 21.52 14.14
N ALA A 726 -7.86 22.36 14.96
CA ALA A 726 -7.76 23.82 14.90
C ALA A 726 -6.67 24.41 15.81
N ASP A 727 -5.85 23.58 16.48
CA ASP A 727 -4.78 24.04 17.36
C ASP A 727 -3.69 24.77 16.56
N TYR A 728 -3.19 25.89 17.09
CA TYR A 728 -2.09 26.64 16.49
C TYR A 728 -0.78 25.83 16.39
N MET A 729 -0.60 24.79 17.22
CA MET A 729 0.53 23.86 17.18
C MET A 729 0.23 22.55 16.42
N ASN A 730 -0.90 22.44 15.72
CA ASN A 730 -1.19 21.27 14.89
C ASN A 730 -0.12 21.11 13.78
N PRO A 731 0.52 19.93 13.63
CA PRO A 731 1.61 19.72 12.66
C PRO A 731 1.21 19.96 11.20
N VAL A 732 0.01 19.53 10.80
CA VAL A 732 -0.52 19.68 9.44
C VAL A 732 -0.77 21.15 9.12
N ALA A 733 -1.35 21.87 10.08
CA ALA A 733 -1.57 23.32 10.00
C ALA A 733 -0.24 24.10 9.89
N GLN A 734 0.78 23.72 10.66
CA GLN A 734 2.12 24.34 10.59
C GLN A 734 2.82 24.03 9.26
N TYR A 735 2.73 22.79 8.76
CA TYR A 735 3.42 22.33 7.55
C TYR A 735 2.81 22.86 6.24
N LEU A 736 1.48 22.86 6.12
CA LEU A 736 0.76 23.32 4.92
C LEU A 736 0.39 24.81 4.98
N GLY A 737 0.34 25.40 6.18
CA GLY A 737 0.05 26.82 6.38
C GLY A 737 -1.32 27.25 5.83
N PRO A 738 -1.45 28.44 5.23
CA PRO A 738 -2.70 28.89 4.63
C PRO A 738 -3.09 28.12 3.35
N GLN A 739 -2.31 27.12 2.92
CA GLN A 739 -2.55 26.32 1.72
C GLN A 739 -3.07 24.90 2.03
N VAL A 740 -3.57 24.64 3.25
CA VAL A 740 -4.21 23.36 3.65
C VAL A 740 -5.25 22.93 2.60
N GLU A 741 -6.18 23.81 2.21
CA GLU A 741 -7.22 23.50 1.21
C GLU A 741 -6.68 22.98 -0.13
N ARG A 742 -5.50 23.45 -0.54
CA ARG A 742 -4.86 23.06 -1.81
C ARG A 742 -4.02 21.77 -1.69
N TYR A 743 -3.46 21.48 -0.52
CA TYR A 743 -2.41 20.47 -0.37
C TYR A 743 -2.73 19.30 0.57
N LEU A 744 -3.82 19.34 1.34
CA LEU A 744 -4.14 18.30 2.33
C LEU A 744 -4.18 16.87 1.75
N THR A 745 -4.69 16.71 0.53
CA THR A 745 -4.77 15.42 -0.21
C THR A 745 -3.83 15.37 -1.41
N HIS A 746 -2.85 16.27 -1.49
CA HIS A 746 -1.92 16.34 -2.62
C HIS A 746 -0.84 15.24 -2.50
N PRO A 747 -0.52 14.46 -3.55
CA PRO A 747 0.37 13.29 -3.48
C PRO A 747 1.75 13.51 -2.82
N TYR A 748 2.36 14.69 -2.98
CA TYR A 748 3.67 14.99 -2.35
C TYR A 748 3.56 15.54 -0.92
N ALA A 749 2.37 15.68 -0.36
CA ALA A 749 2.12 16.09 1.01
C ALA A 749 1.49 14.95 1.83
N SER A 750 0.53 14.24 1.22
CA SER A 750 -0.07 12.99 1.72
C SER A 750 0.18 11.86 0.71
N PRO A 751 1.33 11.16 0.77
CA PRO A 751 1.70 10.07 -0.13
C PRO A 751 0.63 8.98 -0.34
N LEU A 752 -0.26 8.73 0.63
CA LEU A 752 -1.32 7.73 0.50
C LEU A 752 -2.29 8.05 -0.65
N PHE A 753 -2.46 9.31 -1.06
CA PHE A 753 -3.29 9.71 -2.21
C PHE A 753 -2.57 9.58 -3.57
N GLY A 754 -1.26 9.36 -3.60
CA GLY A 754 -0.49 9.28 -4.84
C GLY A 754 -0.75 8.03 -5.69
N ASP A 755 -0.43 8.10 -6.98
CA ASP A 755 -0.07 6.90 -7.73
C ASP A 755 1.28 6.39 -7.20
N LEU A 756 1.39 5.09 -6.94
CA LEU A 756 2.57 4.46 -6.33
C LEU A 756 3.36 3.59 -7.32
N ARG A 757 2.91 3.45 -8.58
CA ARG A 757 3.61 2.68 -9.62
C ARG A 757 5.04 3.19 -9.84
N GLY A 758 5.98 2.30 -10.14
CA GLY A 758 7.35 2.70 -10.50
C GLY A 758 8.21 3.29 -9.36
N LEU A 759 7.74 3.22 -8.11
CA LEU A 759 8.60 3.42 -6.94
C LEU A 759 9.61 2.26 -6.81
N PRO A 760 10.79 2.49 -6.20
CA PRO A 760 11.77 1.44 -5.97
C PRO A 760 11.34 0.55 -4.78
N PRO A 761 11.99 -0.59 -4.52
CA PRO A 761 11.62 -1.46 -3.41
C PRO A 761 11.65 -0.75 -2.05
N LEU A 762 10.63 -1.02 -1.22
CA LEU A 762 10.38 -0.34 0.04
C LEU A 762 10.49 -1.33 1.21
N LEU A 763 11.31 -0.99 2.22
CA LEU A 763 11.15 -1.49 3.58
C LEU A 763 10.29 -0.49 4.36
N ILE A 764 9.20 -0.98 4.96
CA ILE A 764 8.26 -0.18 5.76
C ILE A 764 8.14 -0.83 7.13
N GLN A 765 8.55 -0.14 8.19
CA GLN A 765 8.45 -0.60 9.57
C GLN A 765 7.43 0.24 10.33
N SER A 766 6.62 -0.39 11.17
CA SER A 766 5.59 0.25 12.00
C SER A 766 5.42 -0.47 13.33
N GLY A 767 4.98 0.25 14.36
CA GLY A 767 4.53 -0.34 15.63
C GLY A 767 3.04 -0.68 15.60
N ASP A 768 2.62 -1.75 16.28
CA ASP A 768 1.19 -2.04 16.45
C ASP A 768 0.48 -1.02 17.36
N SER A 769 1.22 -0.35 18.25
CA SER A 769 0.65 0.59 19.24
C SER A 769 0.81 2.07 18.83
N GLU A 770 1.08 2.35 17.56
CA GLU A 770 1.23 3.72 17.03
C GLU A 770 -0.03 4.26 16.33
N VAL A 771 -0.24 5.58 16.35
CA VAL A 771 -1.42 6.22 15.72
C VAL A 771 -1.40 6.18 14.20
N LEU A 772 -0.24 5.93 13.57
CA LEU A 772 -0.10 5.85 12.12
C LEU A 772 -0.22 4.43 11.55
N ARG A 773 -0.34 3.39 12.41
CA ARG A 773 -0.32 1.98 12.01
C ARG A 773 -1.22 1.69 10.81
N ASP A 774 -2.42 2.23 10.82
CA ASP A 774 -3.45 1.91 9.84
C ASP A 774 -3.17 2.52 8.47
N GLU A 775 -2.79 3.80 8.41
CA GLU A 775 -2.44 4.49 7.17
C GLU A 775 -1.16 3.92 6.54
N ILE A 776 -0.20 3.47 7.36
CA ILE A 776 1.02 2.77 6.91
C ILE A 776 0.65 1.41 6.29
N THR A 777 -0.26 0.66 6.92
CA THR A 777 -0.71 -0.65 6.43
C THR A 777 -1.49 -0.52 5.11
N LEU A 778 -2.38 0.47 5.01
CA LEU A 778 -3.09 0.84 3.78
C LEU A 778 -2.11 1.27 2.67
N PHE A 779 -1.06 2.04 3.00
CA PHE A 779 -0.03 2.44 2.04
C PHE A 779 0.74 1.22 1.52
N ALA A 780 1.18 0.32 2.41
CA ALA A 780 1.88 -0.91 2.04
C ALA A 780 1.03 -1.78 1.08
N HIS A 781 -0.28 -1.89 1.32
CA HIS A 781 -1.19 -2.60 0.43
C HIS A 781 -1.36 -1.88 -0.92
N LYS A 782 -1.60 -0.56 -0.91
CA LYS A 782 -1.78 0.23 -2.14
C LYS A 782 -0.52 0.22 -3.02
N ALA A 783 0.67 0.25 -2.44
CA ALA A 783 1.95 0.16 -3.14
C ALA A 783 2.15 -1.24 -3.77
N THR A 784 1.78 -2.30 -3.04
CA THR A 784 1.80 -3.69 -3.53
C THR A 784 0.85 -3.89 -4.71
N LEU A 785 -0.39 -3.36 -4.63
CA LEU A 785 -1.35 -3.32 -5.75
C LEU A 785 -0.98 -2.35 -6.89
N ALA A 786 0.11 -1.59 -6.73
CA ALA A 786 0.75 -0.78 -7.77
C ALA A 786 1.98 -1.47 -8.39
N GLY A 787 2.32 -2.70 -7.96
CA GLY A 787 3.46 -3.45 -8.47
C GLY A 787 4.82 -3.02 -7.90
N VAL A 788 4.84 -2.29 -6.79
CA VAL A 788 6.05 -2.00 -6.02
C VAL A 788 6.41 -3.23 -5.19
N GLU A 789 7.71 -3.56 -5.07
CA GLU A 789 8.16 -4.60 -4.14
C GLU A 789 8.19 -4.02 -2.71
N VAL A 790 7.23 -4.41 -1.87
CA VAL A 790 7.08 -3.92 -0.50
C VAL A 790 7.38 -5.04 0.52
N ARG A 791 8.26 -4.74 1.46
CA ARG A 791 8.44 -5.48 2.72
C ARG A 791 7.87 -4.65 3.86
N HIS A 792 6.76 -5.09 4.44
CA HIS A 792 6.08 -4.43 5.57
C HIS A 792 6.33 -5.20 6.87
N GLU A 793 6.74 -4.50 7.92
CA GLU A 793 7.11 -5.09 9.20
C GLU A 793 6.32 -4.41 10.32
N LEU A 794 5.50 -5.18 11.02
CA LEU A 794 4.74 -4.73 12.18
C LEU A 794 5.35 -5.31 13.46
N TYR A 795 5.64 -4.46 14.43
CA TYR A 795 6.24 -4.85 15.70
C TYR A 795 5.19 -4.80 16.83
N GLU A 796 4.96 -5.93 17.50
CA GLU A 796 4.03 -6.03 18.64
C GLU A 796 4.42 -5.03 19.74
N ASP A 797 3.42 -4.39 20.36
CA ASP A 797 3.55 -3.45 21.48
C ASP A 797 4.44 -2.20 21.26
N ALA A 798 5.04 -2.04 20.08
CA ALA A 798 5.88 -0.92 19.72
C ALA A 798 5.06 0.34 19.38
N VAL A 799 5.63 1.50 19.74
CA VAL A 799 5.06 2.85 19.54
C VAL A 799 5.63 3.53 18.28
N HIS A 800 5.19 4.74 17.97
CA HIS A 800 5.69 5.55 16.86
C HIS A 800 7.21 5.76 16.93
N VAL A 801 7.92 5.45 15.82
CA VAL A 801 9.38 5.50 15.70
C VAL A 801 10.08 4.85 16.90
N PHE A 802 9.67 3.62 17.24
CA PHE A 802 10.25 2.85 18.35
C PHE A 802 11.77 2.64 18.23
N GLN A 803 12.35 2.84 17.03
CA GLN A 803 13.78 2.89 16.77
C GLN A 803 14.53 3.97 17.59
N LEU A 804 13.83 4.98 18.13
CA LEU A 804 14.42 5.98 19.04
C LEU A 804 14.60 5.49 20.49
N PHE A 805 14.10 4.29 20.83
CA PHE A 805 14.14 3.74 22.19
C PHE A 805 15.04 2.50 22.23
N PRO A 806 16.37 2.64 22.39
CA PRO A 806 17.32 1.52 22.29
C PRO A 806 17.20 0.47 23.40
N PHE A 807 16.42 0.75 24.45
CA PHE A 807 16.06 -0.20 25.50
C PHE A 807 14.88 -1.12 25.13
N LEU A 808 14.22 -0.90 23.98
CA LEU A 808 13.25 -1.83 23.42
C LEU A 808 13.94 -2.89 22.56
N GLU A 809 13.67 -4.17 22.82
CA GLU A 809 14.23 -5.28 22.02
C GLU A 809 13.84 -5.17 20.52
N THR A 810 12.66 -4.63 20.24
CA THR A 810 12.16 -4.38 18.88
C THR A 810 13.06 -3.42 18.10
N CYS A 811 13.68 -2.44 18.76
CA CYS A 811 14.61 -1.49 18.13
C CYS A 811 15.83 -2.21 17.52
N ALA A 812 16.47 -3.12 18.28
CA ALA A 812 17.58 -3.92 17.77
C ALA A 812 17.15 -4.85 16.61
N ARG A 813 15.99 -5.52 16.74
CA ARG A 813 15.41 -6.35 15.67
C ARG A 813 15.14 -5.54 14.39
N ALA A 814 14.69 -4.28 14.52
CA ALA A 814 14.44 -3.40 13.39
C ALA A 814 15.71 -3.01 12.63
N PHE A 815 16.80 -2.63 13.32
CA PHE A 815 18.07 -2.32 12.66
C PHE A 815 18.74 -3.55 12.03
N MET A 816 18.62 -4.73 12.64
CA MET A 816 19.01 -6.00 12.00
C MET A 816 18.21 -6.27 10.72
N SER A 817 16.92 -5.93 10.69
CA SER A 817 16.11 -6.08 9.48
C SER A 817 16.49 -5.07 8.39
N MET A 818 16.92 -3.85 8.75
CA MET A 818 17.49 -2.88 7.81
C MET A 818 18.79 -3.39 7.18
N ASP A 819 19.69 -4.02 7.95
CA ASP A 819 20.89 -4.69 7.41
C ASP A 819 20.52 -5.79 6.40
N VAL A 820 19.61 -6.69 6.77
CA VAL A 820 19.10 -7.75 5.88
C VAL A 820 18.47 -7.16 4.62
N PHE A 821 17.70 -6.07 4.73
CA PHE A 821 17.12 -5.38 3.58
C PHE A 821 18.21 -4.81 2.66
N VAL A 822 19.20 -4.11 3.20
CA VAL A 822 20.30 -3.52 2.43
C VAL A 822 21.15 -4.60 1.75
N HIS A 823 21.62 -5.62 2.47
CA HIS A 823 22.63 -6.56 1.94
C HIS A 823 22.06 -7.81 1.28
N GLN A 824 20.81 -8.19 1.56
CA GLN A 824 20.22 -9.43 1.06
C GLN A 824 18.97 -9.20 0.20
N VAL A 825 18.00 -8.42 0.67
CA VAL A 825 16.71 -8.27 -0.02
C VAL A 825 16.82 -7.35 -1.23
N LEU A 826 17.33 -6.13 -1.05
CA LEU A 826 17.40 -5.12 -2.10
C LEU A 826 18.24 -5.57 -3.32
N PRO A 827 19.43 -6.20 -3.16
CA PRO A 827 20.20 -6.72 -4.29
C PRO A 827 19.54 -7.87 -5.07
N ASN A 828 18.51 -8.52 -4.52
CA ASN A 828 17.70 -9.52 -5.22
C ASN A 828 16.58 -8.89 -6.05
N PHE A 829 16.01 -7.77 -5.60
CA PHE A 829 15.00 -7.01 -6.36
C PHE A 829 15.64 -6.11 -7.44
N GLU A 830 16.81 -5.51 -7.17
CA GLU A 830 17.48 -4.65 -8.14
C GLU A 830 17.97 -5.43 -9.38
N SER A 831 17.58 -4.97 -10.57
CA SER A 831 18.06 -5.55 -11.84
C SER A 831 19.56 -5.36 -12.07
N ARG A 832 20.17 -4.40 -11.37
CA ARG A 832 21.58 -3.98 -11.43
C ARG A 832 22.17 -4.09 -10.02
N SER A 833 23.34 -4.70 -9.87
CA SER A 833 24.08 -4.60 -8.62
C SER A 833 24.52 -3.14 -8.36
N PRO A 834 24.70 -2.71 -7.10
CA PRO A 834 25.31 -1.42 -6.79
C PRO A 834 26.64 -1.26 -7.51
N GLN A 835 26.95 -0.05 -7.94
CA GLN A 835 28.11 0.24 -8.78
C GLN A 835 29.35 0.55 -7.93
N VAL A 836 30.52 0.56 -8.56
CA VAL A 836 31.74 1.08 -7.91
C VAL A 836 31.66 2.61 -7.98
N ILE A 837 31.80 3.27 -6.84
CA ILE A 837 31.82 4.74 -6.77
C ILE A 837 33.10 5.25 -7.44
N ALA A 838 33.00 6.36 -8.18
CA ALA A 838 34.11 6.89 -8.96
C ALA A 838 35.23 7.40 -8.03
N PRO A 839 36.53 7.24 -8.35
CA PRO A 839 37.61 7.62 -7.43
C PRO A 839 37.63 9.11 -7.04
N ASN A 840 37.17 10.00 -7.92
CA ASN A 840 36.99 11.42 -7.61
C ASN A 840 35.83 11.67 -6.62
N ALA A 841 34.76 10.88 -6.68
CA ALA A 841 33.66 10.93 -5.71
C ALA A 841 34.09 10.39 -4.35
N GLU A 842 34.88 9.31 -4.33
CA GLU A 842 35.53 8.78 -3.11
C GLU A 842 36.48 9.81 -2.50
N GLU A 843 37.33 10.46 -3.30
CA GLU A 843 38.27 11.48 -2.85
C GLU A 843 37.56 12.73 -2.31
N VAL A 844 36.49 13.22 -2.95
CA VAL A 844 35.69 14.35 -2.43
C VAL A 844 34.95 13.99 -1.15
N MET A 845 34.28 12.84 -1.08
CA MET A 845 33.62 12.40 0.17
C MET A 845 34.64 12.19 1.29
N ALA A 846 35.82 11.64 1.00
CA ALA A 846 36.88 11.47 1.99
C ALA A 846 37.37 12.82 2.56
N VAL A 847 37.41 13.89 1.75
CA VAL A 847 37.72 15.24 2.24
C VAL A 847 36.56 15.87 3.01
N GLU A 848 35.31 15.67 2.57
CA GLU A 848 34.13 16.17 3.32
C GLU A 848 33.95 15.47 4.68
N ILE A 849 34.40 14.21 4.82
CA ILE A 849 34.29 13.41 6.06
C ILE A 849 35.51 13.55 6.97
N ASN A 850 36.71 13.79 6.43
CA ASN A 850 37.95 13.89 7.21
C ASN A 850 38.47 15.34 7.26
N ASN A 851 37.71 16.22 7.90
CA ASN A 851 38.05 17.63 8.07
C ASN A 851 38.15 18.02 9.57
N ASP A 852 38.61 19.24 9.85
CA ASP A 852 38.88 19.69 11.23
C ASP A 852 37.61 19.95 12.08
N SER A 853 36.41 19.99 11.48
CA SER A 853 35.13 20.05 12.19
C SER A 853 34.51 18.68 12.44
N ALA A 854 35.18 17.58 12.06
CA ALA A 854 34.75 16.22 12.34
C ALA A 854 34.91 15.86 13.83
N VAL A 855 33.92 15.15 14.35
CA VAL A 855 33.73 14.82 15.76
C VAL A 855 33.61 13.31 15.92
N VAL A 856 34.34 12.74 16.88
CA VAL A 856 34.19 11.34 17.28
C VAL A 856 33.22 11.24 18.46
N LEU A 857 32.26 10.34 18.35
CA LEU A 857 31.44 9.89 19.48
C LEU A 857 32.17 8.74 20.18
N ASP A 858 32.59 8.95 21.41
CA ASP A 858 33.33 7.98 22.21
C ASP A 858 32.43 6.90 22.87
N CYS A 859 33.01 6.10 23.77
CA CYS A 859 32.33 5.03 24.50
C CYS A 859 31.22 5.51 25.46
N GLU A 860 31.16 6.80 25.79
CA GLU A 860 30.10 7.41 26.61
C GLU A 860 29.14 8.26 25.75
N GLY A 861 29.34 8.26 24.42
CA GLY A 861 28.56 9.06 23.46
C GLY A 861 28.96 10.54 23.45
N ILE A 862 30.08 10.91 24.06
CA ILE A 862 30.52 12.31 24.18
C ILE A 862 31.20 12.75 22.86
N ALA A 863 30.83 13.95 22.43
CA ALA A 863 31.32 14.58 21.21
C ALA A 863 32.73 15.16 21.39
N THR A 864 33.76 14.46 20.90
CA THR A 864 35.16 14.90 20.97
C THR A 864 35.67 15.42 19.61
N PRO A 865 36.20 16.65 19.50
CA PRO A 865 36.77 17.17 18.25
C PRO A 865 38.09 16.49 17.90
N ILE A 866 38.29 16.13 16.62
CA ILE A 866 39.52 15.46 16.15
C ILE A 866 40.77 16.35 16.26
N ALA A 867 40.59 17.67 16.35
CA ALA A 867 41.67 18.63 16.57
C ALA A 867 42.20 18.68 18.03
N ALA A 868 41.60 17.94 18.97
CA ALA A 868 42.14 17.80 20.32
C ALA A 868 43.41 16.91 20.30
N GLU A 869 44.45 17.33 21.05
CA GLU A 869 45.82 16.88 20.82
C GLU A 869 46.05 15.35 20.93
N GLY A 870 46.88 14.82 20.01
CA GLY A 870 47.43 13.45 20.07
C GLY A 870 46.56 12.31 19.54
N PHE A 871 45.33 12.55 19.07
CA PHE A 871 44.40 11.45 18.79
C PHE A 871 44.72 10.59 17.55
N LYS A 872 45.46 11.11 16.56
CA LYS A 872 45.93 10.32 15.40
C LYS A 872 46.83 9.16 15.81
N GLU A 873 47.75 9.40 16.75
CA GLU A 873 48.66 8.36 17.25
C GLU A 873 47.90 7.32 18.08
N LYS A 874 46.95 7.75 18.94
CA LYS A 874 46.08 6.83 19.69
C LYS A 874 45.24 5.91 18.80
N LEU A 875 44.67 6.44 17.71
CA LEU A 875 43.88 5.64 16.76
C LEU A 875 44.70 4.65 15.94
N GLU A 876 46.00 4.91 15.70
CA GLU A 876 46.88 3.96 15.04
C GLU A 876 47.50 2.96 16.04
N HIS A 877 47.72 3.33 17.32
CA HIS A 877 48.26 2.42 18.34
C HIS A 877 47.23 1.36 18.81
N CYS A 878 45.94 1.72 18.92
CA CYS A 878 44.87 0.73 19.17
C CYS A 878 44.72 -0.34 18.07
N ALA A 879 45.37 -0.18 16.91
CA ALA A 879 45.37 -1.20 15.85
C ALA A 879 46.44 -2.30 16.05
N GLU A 880 47.35 -2.14 17.01
CA GLU A 880 48.44 -3.11 17.28
C GLU A 880 48.02 -4.16 18.32
N ASP A 881 47.34 -3.76 19.41
CA ASP A 881 46.96 -4.67 20.51
C ASP A 881 45.90 -5.73 20.12
N ASP A 882 44.96 -5.38 19.24
CA ASP A 882 43.85 -6.26 18.80
C ASP A 882 44.33 -7.46 17.93
N CYS A 883 45.62 -7.50 17.57
CA CYS A 883 46.22 -8.58 16.79
C CYS A 883 46.66 -9.81 17.61
N THR A 884 46.58 -9.80 18.94
CA THR A 884 47.02 -10.92 19.81
C THR A 884 45.91 -11.54 20.66
N THR A 885 44.93 -12.21 20.01
CA THR A 885 43.87 -12.96 20.68
C THR A 885 44.32 -14.32 21.23
N SER A 886 45.00 -14.32 22.38
CA SER A 886 45.15 -15.54 23.20
C SER A 886 43.92 -15.75 24.09
N THR A 887 43.22 -16.88 23.95
CA THR A 887 42.02 -17.21 24.72
C THR A 887 42.32 -17.45 26.22
N PRO A 888 41.74 -16.68 27.16
CA PRO A 888 41.84 -16.98 28.59
C PRO A 888 40.83 -18.06 29.00
N SER A 889 41.27 -19.03 29.78
CA SER A 889 40.44 -20.11 30.30
C SER A 889 39.68 -19.70 31.58
N LEU A 890 38.45 -20.21 31.73
CA LEU A 890 37.68 -20.08 32.98
C LEU A 890 38.36 -20.87 34.11
N VAL A 891 38.91 -20.15 35.09
CA VAL A 891 39.40 -20.71 36.36
C VAL A 891 38.73 -19.97 37.51
N SER A 892 37.93 -20.69 38.29
CA SER A 892 37.29 -20.19 39.51
C SER A 892 38.31 -19.97 40.64
N ASN A 893 38.14 -18.93 41.44
CA ASN A 893 38.86 -18.77 42.71
C ASN A 893 37.88 -18.52 43.86
N ASP A 894 37.82 -19.45 44.81
CA ASP A 894 37.12 -19.33 46.11
C ASP A 894 38.01 -18.52 47.10
N GLY A 895 37.40 -17.84 48.09
CA GLY A 895 38.11 -16.73 48.76
C GLY A 895 37.66 -16.22 50.13
N THR A 896 36.56 -16.67 50.76
CA THR A 896 36.20 -16.20 52.13
C THR A 896 35.83 -17.32 53.10
N LYS A 897 36.70 -17.52 54.11
CA LYS A 897 36.50 -18.49 55.20
C LYS A 897 35.81 -17.86 56.40
N ARG A 898 34.70 -18.46 56.87
CA ARG A 898 34.43 -18.79 58.29
C ARG A 898 33.18 -19.67 58.46
N ARG A 899 33.39 -20.92 58.89
CA ARG A 899 32.43 -21.84 59.55
C ARG A 899 32.46 -21.57 61.08
N PRO A 900 31.56 -22.09 61.97
CA PRO A 900 30.92 -23.43 61.97
C PRO A 900 29.46 -23.45 62.58
N PRO A 901 28.90 -24.56 63.13
CA PRO A 901 28.50 -25.81 62.46
C PRO A 901 26.97 -26.17 62.70
N PRO A 902 26.47 -27.42 62.96
CA PRO A 902 25.43 -28.00 62.08
C PRO A 902 24.18 -28.60 62.78
N LEU A 903 23.22 -29.13 61.99
CA LEU A 903 22.25 -30.24 62.25
C LEU A 903 21.26 -30.28 61.03
N SER A 904 20.64 -31.38 60.57
CA SER A 904 20.99 -32.83 60.61
C SER A 904 20.07 -33.67 59.69
N LEU A 905 20.65 -34.64 58.97
CA LEU A 905 20.11 -35.96 58.51
C LEU A 905 18.75 -36.10 57.74
N ASN A 906 18.80 -37.03 56.76
CA ASN A 906 17.71 -37.93 56.27
C ASN A 906 16.57 -37.34 55.39
N LYS A 907 15.97 -38.07 54.42
CA LYS A 907 16.35 -39.34 53.73
C LYS A 907 15.61 -39.51 52.37
N ALA A 908 16.10 -40.48 51.58
CA ALA A 908 15.56 -41.18 50.39
C ALA A 908 14.02 -41.25 50.20
N THR A 909 13.44 -41.48 49.01
CA THR A 909 13.72 -42.51 47.96
C THR A 909 13.39 -42.00 46.53
N GLY A 910 13.98 -42.49 45.41
CA GLY A 910 13.68 -43.75 44.68
C GLY A 910 12.65 -43.51 43.56
N GLN A 911 12.71 -44.01 42.31
CA GLN A 911 13.55 -45.03 41.64
C GLN A 911 13.77 -44.69 40.12
N ARG A 912 14.63 -45.45 39.41
CA ARG A 912 14.72 -45.57 37.92
C ARG A 912 14.34 -47.05 37.53
N PRO A 913 14.60 -47.64 36.32
CA PRO A 913 15.02 -47.15 34.98
C PRO A 913 14.28 -47.82 33.77
N LYS A 914 14.67 -47.47 32.51
CA LYS A 914 14.99 -48.31 31.31
C LYS A 914 15.09 -47.39 30.05
N SER A 915 16.05 -47.40 29.11
CA SER A 915 16.92 -48.40 28.41
C SER A 915 16.22 -49.12 27.24
N PHE A 916 16.77 -49.31 26.01
CA PHE A 916 18.17 -49.62 25.60
C PHE A 916 18.58 -49.14 24.17
N HIS A 917 19.90 -49.17 23.92
CA HIS A 917 20.80 -48.94 22.75
C HIS A 917 20.38 -48.95 21.24
N GLY A 918 21.26 -48.31 20.44
CA GLY A 918 21.64 -48.62 19.03
C GLY A 918 22.94 -47.88 18.62
N THR A 919 23.84 -48.44 17.80
CA THR A 919 25.24 -47.91 17.63
C THR A 919 25.91 -48.06 16.25
N VAL A 920 26.51 -46.97 15.73
CA VAL A 920 27.91 -46.81 15.19
C VAL A 920 28.34 -47.73 14.00
N PRO A 921 28.88 -47.22 12.83
CA PRO A 921 30.22 -46.57 12.77
C PRO A 921 30.49 -45.44 11.74
N GLU A 922 31.70 -44.86 11.84
CA GLU A 922 32.27 -43.69 11.15
C GLU A 922 32.57 -43.82 9.63
N LYS A 923 32.76 -42.66 8.96
CA LYS A 923 34.07 -42.32 8.32
C LYS A 923 34.27 -40.80 8.13
N ARG A 924 35.54 -40.36 8.02
CA ARG A 924 35.98 -38.94 8.03
C ARG A 924 36.46 -38.43 6.66
N ASN A 925 36.29 -37.14 6.38
CA ASN A 925 37.37 -36.13 6.15
C ASN A 925 36.89 -34.88 5.39
N GLY A 926 37.41 -33.69 5.73
CA GLY A 926 37.33 -32.48 4.89
C GLY A 926 37.02 -31.18 5.65
N ASN A 927 38.06 -30.45 6.11
CA ASN A 927 37.88 -29.17 6.79
C ASN A 927 37.47 -28.03 5.83
N THR A 928 36.42 -27.29 6.17
CA THR A 928 36.26 -25.87 5.81
C THR A 928 35.40 -25.18 6.87
N THR A 929 36.02 -24.42 7.76
CA THR A 929 35.34 -23.79 8.89
C THR A 929 34.46 -22.62 8.43
N ARG A 930 33.17 -22.88 8.17
CA ARG A 930 32.15 -21.84 8.11
C ARG A 930 31.68 -21.53 9.52
N TYR A 931 31.57 -20.24 9.85
CA TYR A 931 30.78 -19.82 11.01
C TYR A 931 29.32 -20.13 10.74
N ILE A 932 28.76 -21.09 11.46
CA ILE A 932 27.32 -21.37 11.46
C ILE A 932 26.70 -20.40 12.47
N ILE A 933 26.03 -19.37 11.96
CA ILE A 933 25.06 -18.62 12.75
C ILE A 933 23.86 -19.56 12.94
N PRO A 934 23.36 -19.76 14.17
CA PRO A 934 22.19 -20.61 14.38
C PRO A 934 20.97 -20.02 13.66
N HIS A 935 20.22 -20.86 12.97
CA HIS A 935 18.87 -20.50 12.55
C HIS A 935 18.01 -20.30 13.81
N PRO A 936 17.24 -19.20 13.95
CA PRO A 936 16.09 -19.22 14.83
C PRO A 936 15.07 -20.22 14.27
N GLU A 937 14.46 -21.01 15.14
CA GLU A 937 13.39 -21.95 14.78
C GLU A 937 12.09 -21.17 14.50
N TRP A 938 11.27 -21.67 13.56
CA TRP A 938 10.05 -21.01 13.12
C TRP A 938 8.84 -21.82 13.62
N GLU A 939 8.23 -21.39 14.72
CA GLU A 939 7.03 -22.05 15.26
C GLU A 939 5.74 -21.40 14.77
N SER A 940 4.76 -22.25 14.43
CA SER A 940 3.39 -21.88 14.07
C SER A 940 2.42 -22.80 14.82
N VAL A 941 1.92 -22.34 15.96
CA VAL A 941 1.18 -23.15 16.96
C VAL A 941 -0.08 -22.36 17.39
N PRO A 942 -1.24 -23.00 17.62
CA PRO A 942 -2.53 -22.28 17.73
C PRO A 942 -2.85 -21.75 19.13
N GLY A 943 -3.36 -20.51 19.19
CA GLY A 943 -3.65 -19.80 20.45
C GLY A 943 -4.90 -20.28 21.19
N GLN A 944 -4.83 -20.22 22.53
CA GLN A 944 -5.91 -20.60 23.45
C GLN A 944 -6.64 -19.36 24.00
N ALA A 945 -7.97 -19.43 24.18
CA ALA A 945 -8.80 -18.25 24.44
C ALA A 945 -8.82 -17.79 25.92
N PRO A 946 -8.65 -16.48 26.21
CA PRO A 946 -8.80 -15.90 27.56
C PRO A 946 -10.26 -15.58 27.91
N SER A 947 -10.59 -15.57 29.20
CA SER A 947 -11.94 -15.36 29.73
C SER A 947 -12.29 -13.86 29.97
N PRO A 948 -13.57 -13.47 29.89
CA PRO A 948 -13.98 -12.06 29.94
C PRO A 948 -14.09 -11.48 31.36
N SER A 949 -13.85 -10.17 31.49
CA SER A 949 -14.26 -9.39 32.67
C SER A 949 -14.92 -8.07 32.25
N LEU A 950 -15.99 -7.67 32.95
CA LEU A 950 -16.88 -6.58 32.53
C LEU A 950 -16.31 -5.19 32.85
N ARG A 951 -16.57 -4.22 31.96
CA ARG A 951 -16.87 -2.82 32.30
C ARG A 951 -17.83 -2.20 31.27
N ARG A 952 -18.66 -1.24 31.70
CA ARG A 952 -19.79 -0.68 30.93
C ARG A 952 -19.51 0.76 30.44
N SER A 953 -20.15 1.12 29.31
CA SER A 953 -20.43 2.50 28.82
C SER A 953 -19.22 3.40 28.53
N PHE A 954 -19.18 4.18 27.44
CA PHE A 954 -20.27 4.97 26.84
C PHE A 954 -20.45 4.75 25.33
N LYS A 955 -21.67 5.01 24.82
CA LYS A 955 -21.94 5.06 23.38
C LYS A 955 -21.41 6.36 22.75
N ARG A 956 -20.50 6.23 21.78
CA ARG A 956 -20.40 7.11 20.60
C ARG A 956 -20.59 6.25 19.37
N THR A 957 -21.28 6.77 18.37
CA THR A 957 -21.47 6.13 17.06
C THR A 957 -20.19 6.32 16.23
N ASN A 958 -19.27 5.37 16.33
CA ASN A 958 -18.01 5.36 15.59
C ASN A 958 -18.21 4.66 14.23
N SER A 959 -18.11 5.41 13.13
CA SER A 959 -18.22 4.93 11.75
C SER A 959 -16.87 4.43 11.18
N TYR A 960 -16.00 3.86 12.04
CA TYR A 960 -14.59 3.61 11.72
C TYR A 960 -14.22 2.11 11.65
N THR A 961 -15.17 1.22 11.94
CA THR A 961 -14.94 -0.19 12.31
C THR A 961 -14.33 -1.11 11.24
N ASP A 962 -14.37 -0.74 9.97
CA ASP A 962 -13.86 -1.60 8.89
C ASP A 962 -12.34 -1.50 8.70
N ILE A 963 -11.74 -0.32 8.96
CA ILE A 963 -10.29 -0.12 8.81
C ILE A 963 -9.53 -1.02 9.79
N SER A 964 -9.84 -0.96 11.10
CA SER A 964 -9.17 -1.80 12.11
C SER A 964 -9.31 -3.29 11.82
N ARG A 965 -10.50 -3.76 11.42
CA ARG A 965 -10.73 -5.18 11.09
C ARG A 965 -10.00 -5.65 9.85
N LEU A 966 -9.89 -4.83 8.81
CA LEU A 966 -9.05 -5.19 7.67
C LEU A 966 -7.57 -5.29 8.03
N ILE A 967 -7.11 -4.46 8.96
CA ILE A 967 -5.73 -4.50 9.46
C ILE A 967 -5.50 -5.72 10.35
N GLU A 968 -6.47 -6.13 11.16
CA GLU A 968 -6.47 -7.42 11.86
C GLU A 968 -6.37 -8.59 10.85
N ASN A 969 -7.17 -8.59 9.77
CA ASN A 969 -7.05 -9.59 8.70
C ASN A 969 -5.69 -9.53 7.96
N TRP A 970 -5.14 -8.34 7.73
CA TRP A 970 -3.87 -8.11 7.03
C TRP A 970 -2.64 -8.41 7.88
N THR A 971 -2.71 -8.32 9.21
CA THR A 971 -1.62 -8.81 10.08
C THR A 971 -1.52 -10.34 10.11
N HIS A 972 -2.57 -11.05 9.66
CA HIS A 972 -2.55 -12.50 9.47
C HIS A 972 -2.26 -12.95 8.03
N SER A 973 -2.72 -12.21 7.01
CA SER A 973 -2.56 -12.56 5.58
C SER A 973 -1.42 -11.85 4.85
N GLY A 974 -1.01 -10.67 5.34
CA GLY A 974 -0.01 -9.80 4.74
C GLY A 974 -0.59 -8.81 3.71
N PRO A 975 -0.58 -7.48 3.97
CA PRO A 975 -0.95 -6.49 2.96
C PRO A 975 0.08 -6.37 1.82
N ALA A 976 1.31 -6.83 2.03
CA ALA A 976 2.47 -6.55 1.17
C ALA A 976 3.07 -7.81 0.52
N ASN A 977 3.93 -7.65 -0.49
CA ASN A 977 4.63 -8.78 -1.14
C ASN A 977 5.41 -9.64 -0.15
N GLN A 978 5.90 -9.02 0.93
CA GLN A 978 6.33 -9.69 2.15
C GLN A 978 5.83 -8.91 3.35
N THR A 979 5.04 -9.54 4.22
CA THR A 979 4.71 -8.98 5.53
C THR A 979 5.28 -9.85 6.63
N LEU A 980 5.82 -9.22 7.67
CA LEU A 980 6.37 -9.87 8.86
C LEU A 980 5.77 -9.22 10.11
N VAL A 981 5.17 -10.02 10.98
CA VAL A 981 4.69 -9.56 12.30
C VAL A 981 5.64 -10.07 13.37
N TYR A 982 6.39 -9.16 13.96
CA TYR A 982 7.35 -9.43 15.02
C TYR A 982 6.64 -9.45 16.37
N LYS A 983 6.15 -10.63 16.74
CA LYS A 983 5.60 -10.91 18.07
C LYS A 983 6.69 -11.13 19.13
N HIS A 984 6.29 -11.04 20.39
CA HIS A 984 7.07 -11.56 21.51
C HIS A 984 7.03 -13.10 21.53
N PRO A 985 8.08 -13.76 22.06
CA PRO A 985 8.01 -15.19 22.36
C PRO A 985 6.86 -15.47 23.33
N GLU A 986 6.16 -16.60 23.16
CA GLU A 986 5.25 -17.07 24.21
C GLU A 986 6.07 -17.64 25.40
N PRO A 987 5.60 -17.47 26.66
CA PRO A 987 6.39 -17.69 27.88
C PRO A 987 6.42 -19.14 28.39
#